data_AF-A0A7W0RZW1-F1
#
_entry.id   AF-A0A7W0RZW1-F1
#
_cell.length_a   1.000
_cell.length_b   1.000
_cell.length_c   1.000
_cell.angle_alpha   90.00
_cell.angle_beta   90.00
_cell.angle_gamma   90.00
#
_symmetry.space_group_name_H-M   'P 1'
#
loop_
_entity.id
_entity.type
_entity.pdbx_description
1 polymer ?
#
loop_
_entity_poly.entity_id
_entity_poly.type
_entity_poly.pdbx_seq_one_letter_code
_entity_poly.pdbx_strand_id
1 'polypeptide(L)'
;MAAAAAAALLGCPGLAYAQDPVNTGPGGESTFGHVVGAPNVLLNELFATPFDPEDSDPAEAAAAAALNSPGDPESDLDLALATMAGSDSSPDQVAGAVQRALDILEGNPIAKKAYSGIALLNWNAPAKVKTVPGGNTEAQRTVVVNQVRWGEHTISDTWMLQFAAPTQSFRIRYRVVELGSAAGGQLNPTPLLNGAGAFGQHSAIQPLALDNMPTGTHQSSRFTIERGLGAVPEETRAAVQEVTVALPPANRVEAILDPNLRAGHESAATLMPATTERIASAQQAFGFSGATPTAAEKRAAIGRLAAGSPEKLLWDELDRVPARPADPAADPTGEAAFLSAARAVGAQNANLVGAMRSRTELPAGVPRDAGADATIVLQNNEAYLCRPSLEGACDTRRPLRLAAGAPVRVQVVNRDGFTHRMTAYDLHGRNRILGAEDWGRFDWTERTLADPAIPAGGSRTFTVTPADDAFALWLGDLGTGDQASAFIKLERGTKHEALQFGAGATPVHAAPDAGGNMWVTLAGTDTIARVRPTEALARSAVDRFPVPGGRTAIDDPRPPLAPADITVDGRGIVWATLASGNALLRINPALVQAGTSQGMKVIPLEACPTSIQRCRPEMPPVPNEGPTRRPTRIKSMIDGLGHTVLWFAEAGASGIGAMRVTEDGTKLNEAHFDCGCLAPESIDLGPDGSVWFTQIFENRIGRLRPDPTSPYSSSAVRLDHYDIPGAAQVADPVAPGGVVFTSLPLSIAVDGRNRVWFSESALSGIAWLDPATAVPSPASAPTCPQPRTGTCAAARTGFTEIEQPGSDFRSPSAPADVTVDRANNFWWAGEYGDQIEQVRPDGAKGLSFRGSVRRGLTEGPVADAQGNLWTVETGGNLITRISGVTEGPLRPFGTPSSYVANIAGDTVTGADLRDADTVVVRVVRGSAVVASATVPVAGGAFDVSGADWGTAADPVRADDTVRIQPRGRFERTELSFRVANLTAAVQGDGSVAGFATVPDPDRAGRKALADRIQIDLGDRKLSAPIDAGSGAWRAGSGIPQSAGGDVSWSGATVAGTFTTV
;
A
#
# COMPACT_ATOMS: atom_id res chain seq x y z
N MET A 1 -11.62 -1.26 12.50
CA MET A 1 -12.90 -2.03 12.47
C MET A 1 -14.17 -1.19 12.42
N ALA A 2 -14.15 0.15 12.61
CA ALA A 2 -15.23 0.99 12.08
C ALA A 2 -15.37 0.80 10.55
N ALA A 3 -14.24 0.59 9.83
CA ALA A 3 -14.20 0.18 8.42
C ALA A 3 -14.73 -1.25 8.14
N ALA A 4 -14.64 -2.20 9.08
CA ALA A 4 -15.13 -3.57 8.88
C ALA A 4 -16.63 -3.72 9.20
N ALA A 5 -17.13 -2.96 10.19
CA ALA A 5 -18.57 -2.80 10.41
C ALA A 5 -19.22 -1.95 9.30
N ALA A 6 -18.50 -0.98 8.72
CA ALA A 6 -18.95 -0.25 7.53
C ALA A 6 -18.98 -1.13 6.27
N ALA A 7 -18.04 -2.07 6.11
CA ALA A 7 -18.05 -3.03 5.01
C ALA A 7 -19.23 -4.02 5.04
N ALA A 8 -19.80 -4.29 6.22
CA ALA A 8 -20.96 -5.17 6.38
C ALA A 8 -22.33 -4.45 6.42
N LEU A 9 -22.36 -3.11 6.56
CA LEU A 9 -23.60 -2.32 6.65
C LEU A 9 -23.80 -1.29 5.53
N LEU A 10 -22.82 -1.04 4.64
CA LEU A 10 -22.98 -0.15 3.48
C LEU A 10 -23.52 -0.91 2.26
N GLY A 11 -24.73 -1.42 2.40
CA GLY A 11 -25.67 -1.45 1.29
C GLY A 11 -26.42 -0.11 1.24
N CYS A 12 -25.77 0.97 0.80
CA CYS A 12 -26.48 2.23 0.50
C CYS A 12 -26.50 2.47 -1.02
N PRO A 13 -27.66 2.89 -1.58
CA PRO A 13 -27.78 3.23 -2.99
C PRO A 13 -26.87 4.41 -3.30
N GLY A 14 -26.35 4.46 -4.53
CA GLY A 14 -25.47 5.52 -5.00
C GLY A 14 -25.97 6.90 -4.59
N LEU A 15 -25.10 7.67 -3.92
CA LEU A 15 -25.23 9.12 -3.89
C LEU A 15 -25.25 9.57 -5.34
N ALA A 16 -26.43 9.96 -5.82
CA ALA A 16 -26.57 10.67 -7.07
C ALA A 16 -25.69 11.92 -6.97
N TYR A 17 -24.60 11.92 -7.73
CA TYR A 17 -23.82 13.12 -7.99
C TYR A 17 -24.76 14.15 -8.60
N ALA A 18 -25.12 15.18 -7.84
CA ALA A 18 -25.59 16.41 -8.43
C ALA A 18 -24.44 16.93 -9.31
N GLN A 19 -24.60 16.85 -10.62
CA GLN A 19 -23.76 17.57 -11.56
C GLN A 19 -23.90 19.05 -11.24
N ASP A 20 -22.90 19.66 -10.62
CA ASP A 20 -22.81 21.11 -10.59
C ASP A 20 -22.61 21.59 -12.04
N PRO A 21 -23.39 22.56 -12.51
CA PRO A 21 -23.46 22.92 -13.91
C PRO A 21 -22.13 23.50 -14.38
N VAL A 22 -21.66 22.97 -15.52
CA VAL A 22 -20.56 23.51 -16.29
C VAL A 22 -20.75 25.02 -16.45
N ASN A 23 -19.77 25.78 -15.96
CA ASN A 23 -19.65 27.21 -16.16
C ASN A 23 -19.55 27.50 -17.67
N THR A 24 -20.68 27.77 -18.32
CA THR A 24 -20.73 28.27 -19.70
C THR A 24 -20.46 29.78 -19.69
N GLY A 25 -19.18 30.15 -19.64
CA GLY A 25 -18.71 31.49 -19.97
C GLY A 25 -18.23 31.55 -21.43
N PRO A 26 -18.61 32.56 -22.24
CA PRO A 26 -18.26 32.63 -23.65
C PRO A 26 -16.86 33.20 -23.86
N GLY A 27 -16.09 32.59 -24.77
CA GLY A 27 -15.05 33.25 -25.56
C GLY A 27 -13.81 33.75 -24.82
N GLY A 28 -12.78 32.91 -24.73
CA GLY A 28 -11.41 33.35 -24.44
C GLY A 28 -10.42 32.22 -24.74
N GLU A 29 -9.75 32.29 -25.90
CA GLU A 29 -8.58 31.45 -26.17
C GLU A 29 -7.49 31.77 -25.13
N SER A 30 -7.29 30.87 -24.17
CA SER A 30 -6.14 30.96 -23.27
C SER A 30 -4.88 30.53 -24.05
N THR A 31 -4.03 31.51 -24.31
CA THR A 31 -2.69 31.32 -24.84
C THR A 31 -1.79 30.67 -23.77
N PHE A 32 -1.09 29.60 -24.17
CA PHE A 32 -0.07 28.82 -23.43
C PHE A 32 -0.56 27.85 -22.32
N GLY A 33 -0.52 26.53 -22.61
CA GLY A 33 -0.39 25.50 -21.56
C GLY A 33 -1.16 24.16 -21.70
N HIS A 34 -2.02 23.97 -22.71
CA HIS A 34 -2.75 22.72 -22.92
C HIS A 34 -2.83 22.37 -24.42
N VAL A 35 -1.98 21.44 -24.89
CA VAL A 35 -1.91 21.08 -26.32
C VAL A 35 -2.84 19.88 -26.67
N VAL A 36 -3.40 19.22 -25.66
CA VAL A 36 -4.41 18.16 -25.82
C VAL A 36 -5.68 18.60 -25.09
N GLY A 37 -6.78 18.76 -25.83
CA GLY A 37 -8.10 19.09 -25.26
C GLY A 37 -8.74 17.85 -24.62
N ALA A 38 -9.56 18.06 -23.58
CA ALA A 38 -10.32 17.01 -22.87
C ALA A 38 -10.94 16.00 -23.85
N PRO A 39 -10.75 14.68 -23.66
CA PRO A 39 -11.41 13.71 -24.51
C PRO A 39 -12.90 13.77 -24.24
N ASN A 40 -13.71 13.75 -25.30
CA ASN A 40 -15.13 13.47 -25.15
C ASN A 40 -15.29 11.95 -25.12
N VAL A 41 -15.43 11.39 -23.91
CA VAL A 41 -15.85 10.01 -23.74
C VAL A 41 -17.35 9.96 -24.02
N LEU A 42 -17.72 9.52 -25.22
CA LEU A 42 -19.09 9.13 -25.53
C LEU A 42 -19.17 7.62 -25.35
N LEU A 43 -19.64 7.18 -24.19
CA LEU A 43 -20.08 5.80 -23.97
C LEU A 43 -21.35 5.58 -24.82
N ASN A 44 -21.17 5.26 -26.10
CA ASN A 44 -22.27 4.87 -26.96
C ASN A 44 -22.33 3.33 -27.04
N GLU A 45 -23.44 2.79 -26.57
CA GLU A 45 -23.94 1.42 -26.75
C GLU A 45 -23.27 0.30 -25.94
N LEU A 46 -23.69 0.19 -24.66
CA LEU A 46 -23.64 -1.07 -23.90
C LEU A 46 -24.64 -2.07 -24.51
N PHE A 47 -24.16 -3.02 -25.31
CA PHE A 47 -24.98 -4.18 -25.70
C PHE A 47 -24.84 -5.33 -24.68
N ALA A 48 -25.33 -5.15 -23.45
CA ALA A 48 -25.36 -6.25 -22.48
C ALA A 48 -26.42 -6.06 -21.39
N THR A 49 -27.66 -6.41 -21.68
CA THR A 49 -28.53 -7.05 -20.68
C THR A 49 -28.68 -8.54 -21.02
N PRO A 50 -28.83 -9.44 -20.04
CA PRO A 50 -29.11 -10.86 -20.28
C PRO A 50 -30.35 -11.00 -21.17
N PHE A 51 -30.32 -11.92 -22.13
CA PHE A 51 -31.39 -12.15 -23.10
C PHE A 51 -32.04 -13.50 -22.83
N ASP A 52 -33.37 -13.52 -22.75
CA ASP A 52 -34.17 -14.74 -22.76
C ASP A 52 -34.57 -15.05 -24.22
N PRO A 53 -34.05 -16.12 -24.85
CA PRO A 53 -34.30 -16.41 -26.26
C PRO A 53 -35.74 -16.86 -26.58
N GLU A 54 -36.61 -17.06 -25.58
CA GLU A 54 -37.96 -17.56 -25.80
C GLU A 54 -39.10 -16.52 -25.67
N ASP A 55 -38.83 -15.29 -25.22
CA ASP A 55 -39.86 -14.22 -25.16
C ASP A 55 -39.66 -13.20 -26.31
N SER A 56 -40.47 -13.38 -27.36
CA SER A 56 -40.24 -12.83 -28.69
C SER A 56 -40.75 -11.39 -28.92
N ASP A 57 -39.83 -10.43 -29.07
CA ASP A 57 -39.94 -9.39 -30.11
C ASP A 57 -39.03 -9.78 -31.29
N PRO A 58 -39.56 -9.94 -32.53
CA PRO A 58 -38.76 -10.18 -33.73
C PRO A 58 -37.63 -9.16 -33.97
N ALA A 59 -37.79 -7.91 -33.49
CA ALA A 59 -36.75 -6.88 -33.58
C ALA A 59 -35.57 -7.17 -32.63
N GLU A 60 -35.84 -7.71 -31.44
CA GLU A 60 -34.81 -8.07 -30.45
C GLU A 60 -34.09 -9.38 -30.82
N ALA A 61 -34.79 -10.34 -31.41
CA ALA A 61 -34.17 -11.53 -31.99
C ALA A 61 -33.26 -11.18 -33.19
N ALA A 62 -33.64 -10.18 -34.01
CA ALA A 62 -32.78 -9.65 -35.07
C ALA A 62 -31.57 -8.89 -34.52
N ALA A 63 -31.73 -8.15 -33.42
CA ALA A 63 -30.62 -7.50 -32.71
C ALA A 63 -29.66 -8.54 -32.09
N ALA A 64 -30.18 -9.60 -31.46
CA ALA A 64 -29.37 -10.70 -30.95
C ALA A 64 -28.63 -11.45 -32.08
N ALA A 65 -29.26 -11.64 -33.24
CA ALA A 65 -28.62 -12.21 -34.42
C ALA A 65 -27.52 -11.30 -35.01
N ALA A 66 -27.53 -10.00 -34.70
CA ALA A 66 -26.54 -9.01 -35.13
C ALA A 66 -25.34 -8.85 -34.17
N LEU A 67 -25.38 -9.44 -32.96
CA LEU A 67 -24.31 -9.33 -31.97
C LEU A 67 -23.17 -10.34 -32.26
N ASN A 68 -21.91 -9.87 -32.17
CA ASN A 68 -20.71 -10.66 -32.45
C ASN A 68 -20.49 -11.79 -31.42
N SER A 69 -19.97 -12.93 -31.86
CA SER A 69 -19.53 -14.05 -31.02
C SER A 69 -18.29 -13.66 -30.19
N PRO A 70 -18.22 -14.05 -28.90
CA PRO A 70 -17.20 -13.58 -27.95
C PRO A 70 -15.85 -14.31 -28.02
N GLY A 71 -15.75 -15.37 -28.83
CA GLY A 71 -14.48 -16.12 -28.97
C GLY A 71 -13.36 -15.23 -29.48
N ASP A 72 -12.20 -15.29 -28.81
CA ASP A 72 -10.95 -14.68 -29.27
C ASP A 72 -10.29 -15.52 -30.37
N PRO A 73 -9.35 -14.94 -31.16
CA PRO A 73 -8.70 -15.64 -32.27
C PRO A 73 -8.08 -16.98 -31.88
N GLU A 74 -7.43 -17.06 -30.71
CA GLU A 74 -6.70 -18.25 -30.27
C GLU A 74 -7.66 -19.34 -29.78
N SER A 75 -8.72 -18.98 -29.06
CA SER A 75 -9.77 -19.93 -28.67
C SER A 75 -10.55 -20.47 -29.87
N ASP A 76 -10.83 -19.63 -30.88
CA ASP A 76 -11.46 -20.10 -32.11
C ASP A 76 -10.51 -20.98 -32.96
N LEU A 77 -9.20 -20.71 -32.89
CA LEU A 77 -8.18 -21.53 -33.53
C LEU A 77 -8.06 -22.90 -32.85
N ASP A 78 -8.06 -22.93 -31.51
CA ASP A 78 -8.14 -24.17 -30.72
C ASP A 78 -9.35 -25.02 -31.13
N LEU A 79 -10.52 -24.39 -31.28
CA LEU A 79 -11.75 -25.06 -31.68
C LEU A 79 -11.68 -25.60 -33.11
N ALA A 80 -11.14 -24.83 -34.05
CA ALA A 80 -10.92 -25.26 -35.43
C ALA A 80 -9.98 -26.49 -35.46
N LEU A 81 -8.87 -26.43 -34.74
CA LEU A 81 -7.90 -27.53 -34.66
C LEU A 81 -8.46 -28.77 -33.96
N ALA A 82 -9.26 -28.60 -32.91
CA ALA A 82 -9.98 -29.71 -32.27
C ALA A 82 -10.99 -30.36 -33.22
N THR A 83 -11.71 -29.56 -34.03
CA THR A 83 -12.64 -30.05 -35.06
C THR A 83 -11.89 -30.80 -36.16
N MET A 84 -10.71 -30.33 -36.58
CA MET A 84 -9.86 -31.05 -37.52
C MET A 84 -9.39 -32.40 -36.96
N ALA A 85 -9.04 -32.46 -35.68
CA ALA A 85 -8.55 -33.68 -35.02
C ALA A 85 -9.67 -34.70 -34.72
N GLY A 86 -10.91 -34.26 -34.62
CA GLY A 86 -12.05 -35.07 -34.21
C GLY A 86 -12.29 -36.28 -35.12
N SER A 87 -12.33 -37.48 -34.53
CA SER A 87 -12.69 -38.71 -35.26
C SER A 87 -14.14 -38.69 -35.74
N ASP A 88 -15.00 -37.98 -35.00
CA ASP A 88 -16.46 -37.93 -35.20
C ASP A 88 -16.89 -36.73 -36.06
N SER A 89 -15.96 -35.84 -36.40
CA SER A 89 -16.21 -34.68 -37.26
C SER A 89 -16.40 -35.12 -38.71
N SER A 90 -17.47 -34.62 -39.34
CA SER A 90 -17.75 -34.90 -40.74
C SER A 90 -16.71 -34.26 -41.67
N PRO A 91 -16.52 -34.76 -42.90
CA PRO A 91 -15.56 -34.16 -43.82
C PRO A 91 -15.83 -32.69 -44.13
N ASP A 92 -17.10 -32.27 -44.16
CA ASP A 92 -17.49 -30.87 -44.35
C ASP A 92 -17.09 -30.00 -43.13
N GLN A 93 -17.24 -30.54 -41.92
CA GLN A 93 -16.80 -29.86 -40.69
C GLN A 93 -15.28 -29.68 -40.67
N VAL A 94 -14.52 -30.70 -41.09
CA VAL A 94 -13.05 -30.62 -41.19
C VAL A 94 -12.63 -29.58 -42.24
N ALA A 95 -13.27 -29.55 -43.42
CA ALA A 95 -13.02 -28.54 -44.44
C ALA A 95 -13.34 -27.12 -43.96
N GLY A 96 -14.47 -26.94 -43.28
CA GLY A 96 -14.82 -25.66 -42.66
C GLY A 96 -13.82 -25.23 -41.58
N ALA A 97 -13.28 -26.18 -40.81
CA ALA A 97 -12.29 -25.90 -39.78
C ALA A 97 -10.92 -25.49 -40.34
N VAL A 98 -10.44 -26.16 -41.41
CA VAL A 98 -9.20 -25.76 -42.11
C VAL A 98 -9.33 -24.33 -42.64
N GLN A 99 -10.44 -24.03 -43.33
CA GLN A 99 -10.68 -22.68 -43.87
C GLN A 99 -10.78 -21.65 -42.74
N ARG A 100 -11.49 -21.97 -41.65
CA ARG A 100 -11.61 -21.08 -40.49
C ARG A 100 -10.26 -20.76 -39.88
N ALA A 101 -9.37 -21.74 -39.72
CA ALA A 101 -8.03 -21.52 -39.19
C ALA A 101 -7.20 -20.61 -40.11
N LEU A 102 -7.26 -20.84 -41.43
CA LEU A 102 -6.61 -19.94 -42.41
C LEU A 102 -7.21 -18.54 -42.38
N ASP A 103 -8.53 -18.40 -42.25
CA ASP A 103 -9.19 -17.10 -42.19
C ASP A 103 -8.78 -16.30 -40.96
N ILE A 104 -8.62 -16.95 -39.80
CA ILE A 104 -8.13 -16.33 -38.56
C ILE A 104 -6.68 -15.86 -38.75
N LEU A 105 -5.80 -16.76 -39.19
CA LEU A 105 -4.37 -16.48 -39.34
C LEU A 105 -4.13 -15.36 -40.37
N GLU A 106 -4.81 -15.42 -41.49
CA GLU A 106 -4.60 -14.50 -42.61
C GLU A 106 -5.40 -13.19 -42.50
N GLY A 107 -6.38 -13.12 -41.59
CA GLY A 107 -7.27 -11.98 -41.44
C GLY A 107 -8.34 -11.88 -42.52
N ASN A 108 -8.81 -13.02 -43.06
CA ASN A 108 -9.92 -13.00 -43.99
C ASN A 108 -11.25 -12.69 -43.25
N PRO A 109 -12.30 -12.21 -43.94
CA PRO A 109 -13.56 -11.88 -43.30
C PRO A 109 -14.23 -13.09 -42.63
N ILE A 110 -14.57 -12.96 -41.36
CA ILE A 110 -15.24 -13.98 -40.58
C ILE A 110 -16.55 -13.40 -40.03
N ALA A 111 -17.68 -14.00 -40.43
CA ALA A 111 -18.99 -13.54 -39.98
C ALA A 111 -19.10 -13.52 -38.45
N LYS A 112 -19.56 -12.38 -37.91
CA LYS A 112 -19.86 -12.18 -36.49
C LYS A 112 -18.66 -12.32 -35.54
N LYS A 113 -17.42 -12.14 -36.00
CA LYS A 113 -16.23 -12.12 -35.12
C LYS A 113 -15.63 -10.72 -35.05
N ALA A 114 -15.30 -10.27 -33.85
CA ALA A 114 -14.76 -8.93 -33.63
C ALA A 114 -13.41 -8.67 -34.30
N TYR A 115 -12.57 -9.72 -34.38
CA TYR A 115 -11.26 -9.68 -35.03
C TYR A 115 -11.31 -9.90 -36.55
N SER A 116 -12.52 -10.07 -37.13
CA SER A 116 -12.69 -10.30 -38.57
C SER A 116 -12.01 -9.22 -39.39
N GLY A 117 -11.18 -9.61 -40.36
CA GLY A 117 -10.45 -8.68 -41.22
C GLY A 117 -9.10 -8.23 -40.65
N ILE A 118 -8.73 -8.63 -39.43
CA ILE A 118 -7.43 -8.32 -38.81
C ILE A 118 -6.62 -9.62 -38.73
N ALA A 119 -5.50 -9.65 -39.44
CA ALA A 119 -4.66 -10.85 -39.52
C ALA A 119 -3.88 -11.07 -38.23
N LEU A 120 -3.93 -12.31 -37.70
CA LEU A 120 -3.09 -12.74 -36.59
C LEU A 120 -1.63 -12.95 -37.04
N LEU A 121 -1.43 -13.36 -38.30
CA LEU A 121 -0.15 -13.21 -38.99
C LEU A 121 -0.02 -11.75 -39.41
N ASN A 122 0.87 -10.97 -38.81
CA ASN A 122 1.03 -9.54 -39.15
C ASN A 122 1.77 -9.33 -40.51
N TRP A 123 1.35 -10.04 -41.55
CA TRP A 123 1.91 -10.02 -42.90
C TRP A 123 1.51 -8.77 -43.70
N ASN A 124 0.41 -8.12 -43.32
CA ASN A 124 -0.25 -7.09 -44.13
C ASN A 124 0.06 -5.65 -43.70
N ALA A 125 1.21 -5.38 -43.08
CA ALA A 125 1.58 -4.03 -42.62
C ALA A 125 1.39 -2.93 -43.70
N PRO A 126 1.82 -3.09 -44.98
CA PRO A 126 1.58 -2.07 -46.01
C PRO A 126 0.11 -1.71 -46.26
N ALA A 127 -0.83 -2.59 -45.91
CA ALA A 127 -2.27 -2.38 -46.08
C ALA A 127 -2.92 -1.61 -44.91
N LYS A 128 -2.26 -1.51 -43.75
CA LYS A 128 -2.81 -0.90 -42.53
C LYS A 128 -2.63 0.64 -42.45
N VAL A 129 -2.44 1.30 -43.59
CA VAL A 129 -2.28 2.77 -43.68
C VAL A 129 -3.65 3.41 -43.87
N LYS A 130 -4.07 4.31 -42.97
CA LYS A 130 -5.34 5.06 -43.09
C LYS A 130 -5.10 6.54 -43.33
N THR A 131 -5.95 7.13 -44.16
CA THR A 131 -5.93 8.58 -44.41
C THR A 131 -6.78 9.32 -43.38
N VAL A 132 -6.18 10.30 -42.72
CA VAL A 132 -6.86 11.31 -41.90
C VAL A 132 -7.32 12.44 -42.82
N PRO A 133 -8.63 12.63 -43.02
CA PRO A 133 -9.12 13.67 -43.91
C PRO A 133 -8.90 15.06 -43.32
N GLY A 134 -8.71 16.06 -44.19
CA GLY A 134 -8.79 17.46 -43.80
C GLY A 134 -10.24 17.93 -43.72
N GLY A 135 -10.49 19.07 -43.10
CA GLY A 135 -11.84 19.63 -43.06
C GLY A 135 -11.97 20.82 -42.14
N ASN A 136 -13.14 21.46 -42.21
CA ASN A 136 -13.44 22.63 -41.38
C ASN A 136 -14.18 22.23 -40.10
N THR A 137 -14.72 21.01 -40.02
CA THR A 137 -15.41 20.50 -38.82
C THR A 137 -14.61 19.42 -38.11
N GLU A 138 -15.00 19.13 -36.88
CA GLU A 138 -14.38 18.08 -36.05
C GLU A 138 -14.62 16.68 -36.60
N ALA A 139 -15.85 16.40 -37.03
CA ALA A 139 -16.23 15.11 -37.61
C ALA A 139 -15.46 14.82 -38.91
N GLN A 140 -15.21 15.85 -39.73
CA GLN A 140 -14.42 15.71 -40.96
C GLN A 140 -12.94 15.35 -40.69
N ARG A 141 -12.41 15.72 -39.53
CA ARG A 141 -11.01 15.50 -39.13
C ARG A 141 -10.83 14.29 -38.22
N THR A 142 -11.78 13.36 -38.22
CA THR A 142 -11.76 12.16 -37.37
C THR A 142 -11.43 10.92 -38.19
N VAL A 143 -10.47 10.12 -37.74
CA VAL A 143 -10.17 8.77 -38.28
C VAL A 143 -10.62 7.70 -37.29
N VAL A 144 -11.13 6.57 -37.78
CA VAL A 144 -11.52 5.44 -36.93
C VAL A 144 -10.42 4.38 -36.93
N VAL A 145 -10.00 3.95 -35.74
CA VAL A 145 -9.03 2.87 -35.52
C VAL A 145 -9.74 1.74 -34.78
N ASN A 146 -9.77 0.55 -35.37
CA ASN A 146 -10.37 -0.62 -34.72
C ASN A 146 -9.27 -1.43 -34.02
N GLN A 147 -9.56 -1.86 -32.80
CA GLN A 147 -8.68 -2.72 -32.01
C GLN A 147 -9.45 -3.85 -31.38
N VAL A 148 -8.80 -5.01 -31.30
CA VAL A 148 -9.29 -6.16 -30.55
C VAL A 148 -8.23 -6.57 -29.55
N ARG A 149 -8.65 -6.77 -28.31
CA ARG A 149 -7.80 -7.03 -27.16
C ARG A 149 -8.29 -8.28 -26.44
N TRP A 150 -7.37 -9.17 -26.08
CA TRP A 150 -7.64 -10.38 -25.30
C TRP A 150 -6.33 -10.81 -24.63
N GLY A 151 -6.40 -11.34 -23.41
CA GLY A 151 -5.20 -11.79 -22.69
C GLY A 151 -4.06 -10.76 -22.69
N GLU A 152 -2.88 -11.14 -23.19
CA GLU A 152 -1.70 -10.27 -23.38
C GLU A 152 -1.59 -9.62 -24.78
N HIS A 153 -2.63 -9.71 -25.61
CA HIS A 153 -2.59 -9.42 -27.03
C HIS A 153 -3.42 -8.18 -27.41
N THR A 154 -2.98 -7.49 -28.46
CA THR A 154 -3.72 -6.38 -29.06
C THR A 154 -3.42 -6.40 -30.55
N ILE A 155 -4.47 -6.49 -31.37
CA ILE A 155 -4.34 -6.34 -32.82
C ILE A 155 -5.10 -5.09 -33.25
N SER A 156 -4.56 -4.41 -34.26
CA SER A 156 -5.21 -3.26 -34.87
C SER A 156 -5.28 -3.39 -36.38
N ASP A 157 -6.33 -2.79 -36.94
CA ASP A 157 -6.48 -2.60 -38.38
C ASP A 157 -5.66 -1.42 -38.93
N THR A 158 -4.96 -0.68 -38.05
CA THR A 158 -4.23 0.54 -38.40
C THR A 158 -2.88 0.58 -37.67
N TRP A 159 -1.83 0.93 -38.40
CA TRP A 159 -0.49 1.19 -37.84
C TRP A 159 0.06 2.57 -38.26
N MET A 160 -0.39 3.08 -39.43
CA MET A 160 0.08 4.34 -39.98
C MET A 160 -1.07 5.27 -40.36
N LEU A 161 -0.89 6.55 -40.08
CA LEU A 161 -1.83 7.63 -40.40
C LEU A 161 -1.22 8.58 -41.43
N GLN A 162 -1.82 8.62 -42.61
CA GLN A 162 -1.47 9.56 -43.66
C GLN A 162 -2.37 10.81 -43.56
N PHE A 163 -1.79 12.00 -43.50
CA PHE A 163 -2.54 13.22 -43.24
C PHE A 163 -2.78 14.04 -44.51
N ALA A 164 -4.04 14.29 -44.85
CA ALA A 164 -4.38 15.20 -45.95
C ALA A 164 -4.12 16.68 -45.62
N ALA A 165 -4.17 17.05 -44.34
CA ALA A 165 -3.92 18.40 -43.83
C ALA A 165 -3.03 18.36 -42.57
N PRO A 166 -1.70 18.20 -42.69
CA PRO A 166 -0.80 17.93 -41.55
C PRO A 166 -0.63 19.09 -40.57
N THR A 167 -1.07 20.30 -40.94
CA THR A 167 -1.05 21.50 -40.09
C THR A 167 -2.32 21.65 -39.25
N GLN A 168 -3.35 20.84 -39.48
CA GLN A 168 -4.60 20.85 -38.71
C GLN A 168 -4.55 19.83 -37.58
N SER A 169 -5.16 20.15 -36.44
CA SER A 169 -5.46 19.17 -35.40
C SER A 169 -6.46 18.13 -35.92
N PHE A 170 -6.43 16.94 -35.34
CA PHE A 170 -7.27 15.82 -35.77
C PHE A 170 -7.79 15.03 -34.56
N ARG A 171 -8.66 14.06 -34.82
CA ARG A 171 -9.17 13.13 -33.81
C ARG A 171 -8.98 11.70 -34.24
N ILE A 172 -8.70 10.82 -33.28
CA ILE A 172 -8.81 9.38 -33.47
C ILE A 172 -10.00 8.90 -32.66
N ARG A 173 -10.93 8.22 -33.32
CA ARG A 173 -11.95 7.42 -32.66
C ARG A 173 -11.47 5.97 -32.60
N TYR A 174 -11.05 5.55 -31.42
CA TYR A 174 -10.74 4.16 -31.14
C TYR A 174 -12.05 3.41 -30.94
N ARG A 175 -12.21 2.30 -31.65
CA ARG A 175 -13.26 1.31 -31.42
C ARG A 175 -12.57 0.05 -30.89
N VAL A 176 -12.61 -0.11 -29.57
CA VAL A 176 -11.89 -1.17 -28.86
C VAL A 176 -12.87 -2.27 -28.48
N VAL A 177 -12.59 -3.51 -28.90
CA VAL A 177 -13.31 -4.70 -28.47
C VAL A 177 -12.45 -5.48 -27.50
N GLU A 178 -12.94 -5.69 -26.27
CA GLU A 178 -12.28 -6.48 -25.24
C GLU A 178 -12.93 -7.87 -25.18
N LEU A 179 -12.13 -8.93 -25.29
CA LEU A 179 -12.56 -10.34 -25.22
C LEU A 179 -11.92 -11.03 -23.99
N GLY A 180 -12.73 -11.69 -23.15
CA GLY A 180 -12.26 -12.46 -21.96
C GLY A 180 -12.83 -12.01 -20.61
N SER A 181 -12.29 -12.54 -19.50
CA SER A 181 -12.81 -12.31 -18.14
C SER A 181 -12.40 -10.94 -17.54
N ALA A 182 -13.44 -10.20 -17.13
CA ALA A 182 -13.49 -8.91 -16.43
C ALA A 182 -12.16 -8.36 -15.85
N ALA A 183 -11.56 -7.40 -16.56
CA ALA A 183 -10.87 -6.24 -16.00
C ALA A 183 -10.64 -5.23 -17.13
N GLY A 184 -11.28 -4.06 -17.08
CA GLY A 184 -11.03 -2.99 -18.05
C GLY A 184 -9.58 -2.51 -17.94
N GLY A 185 -8.84 -2.53 -19.05
CA GLY A 185 -7.55 -1.84 -19.15
C GLY A 185 -7.75 -0.33 -19.31
N GLN A 186 -6.75 0.48 -18.98
CA GLN A 186 -6.78 1.90 -19.33
C GLN A 186 -6.33 2.09 -20.79
N LEU A 187 -7.10 2.82 -21.59
CA LEU A 187 -6.73 3.21 -22.95
C LEU A 187 -6.04 4.58 -22.89
N ASN A 188 -4.71 4.61 -23.08
CA ASN A 188 -3.93 5.84 -22.92
C ASN A 188 -3.15 6.28 -24.19
N PRO A 189 -3.80 6.55 -25.34
CA PRO A 189 -3.16 7.10 -26.51
C PRO A 189 -2.39 8.39 -26.21
N THR A 190 -1.08 8.35 -26.39
CA THR A 190 -0.18 9.42 -25.98
C THR A 190 0.69 9.88 -27.14
N PRO A 191 0.51 11.12 -27.64
CA PRO A 191 1.38 11.65 -28.68
C PRO A 191 2.76 12.01 -28.10
N LEU A 192 3.81 11.54 -28.74
CA LEU A 192 5.17 12.05 -28.57
C LEU A 192 5.31 13.35 -29.37
N LEU A 193 5.44 14.48 -28.67
CA LEU A 193 5.45 15.79 -29.32
C LEU A 193 6.86 16.22 -29.72
N ASN A 194 6.99 16.77 -30.94
CA ASN A 194 8.22 17.33 -31.46
C ASN A 194 8.65 18.54 -30.63
N GLY A 195 9.87 18.51 -30.09
CA GLY A 195 10.40 19.59 -29.24
C GLY A 195 9.88 19.58 -27.80
N ALA A 196 9.42 18.44 -27.27
CA ALA A 196 9.10 18.28 -25.85
C ALA A 196 10.25 18.79 -24.96
N GLY A 197 9.92 19.60 -23.95
CA GLY A 197 10.88 20.34 -23.11
C GLY A 197 11.31 21.71 -23.65
N ALA A 198 11.26 21.94 -24.97
CA ALA A 198 11.51 23.27 -25.56
C ALA A 198 10.23 24.11 -25.53
N PHE A 199 10.30 25.31 -24.95
CA PHE A 199 9.16 26.24 -24.81
C PHE A 199 8.00 25.77 -23.90
N GLY A 200 8.25 24.84 -22.98
CA GLY A 200 7.25 24.40 -21.98
C GLY A 200 6.15 23.47 -22.52
N GLN A 201 6.36 22.85 -23.70
CA GLN A 201 5.47 21.80 -24.20
C GLN A 201 5.92 20.44 -23.67
N HIS A 202 4.98 19.67 -23.12
CA HIS A 202 5.20 18.32 -22.61
C HIS A 202 4.24 17.35 -23.31
N SER A 203 4.66 16.11 -23.51
CA SER A 203 3.71 15.04 -23.83
C SER A 203 2.82 14.87 -22.61
N ALA A 204 1.51 15.08 -22.80
CA ALA A 204 0.55 15.10 -21.71
C ALA A 204 -0.55 14.08 -21.97
N ILE A 205 -0.89 13.34 -20.93
CA ILE A 205 -1.95 12.34 -20.96
C ILE A 205 -3.24 12.93 -20.40
N GLN A 206 -4.36 12.53 -20.96
CA GLN A 206 -5.61 12.50 -20.23
C GLN A 206 -6.02 11.05 -20.13
N PRO A 207 -5.89 10.43 -18.95
CA PRO A 207 -6.21 9.02 -18.83
C PRO A 207 -7.69 8.83 -19.06
N LEU A 208 -7.97 7.85 -19.89
CA LEU A 208 -9.31 7.33 -20.08
C LEU A 208 -9.36 6.11 -19.18
N ALA A 209 -9.74 6.34 -17.92
CA ALA A 209 -10.19 5.25 -17.08
C ALA A 209 -11.45 4.70 -17.75
N LEU A 210 -11.29 3.57 -18.44
CA LEU A 210 -12.41 2.87 -19.02
C LEU A 210 -13.15 2.19 -17.86
N ASP A 211 -14.47 2.37 -17.79
CA ASP A 211 -15.27 1.71 -16.76
C ASP A 211 -15.06 0.19 -16.84
N ASN A 212 -15.06 -0.47 -15.67
CA ASN A 212 -15.08 -1.93 -15.61
C ASN A 212 -16.29 -2.43 -16.38
N MET A 213 -16.06 -2.97 -17.57
CA MET A 213 -17.13 -3.63 -18.31
C MET A 213 -17.33 -5.01 -17.68
N PRO A 214 -18.56 -5.36 -17.28
CA PRO A 214 -18.87 -6.74 -16.92
C PRO A 214 -18.81 -7.59 -18.19
N THR A 215 -17.61 -8.01 -18.60
CA THR A 215 -17.42 -9.07 -19.58
C THR A 215 -17.48 -10.40 -18.81
N GLY A 216 -18.72 -10.82 -18.55
CA GLY A 216 -19.05 -12.20 -18.27
C GLY A 216 -19.54 -12.54 -16.86
N THR A 217 -20.65 -13.27 -16.81
CA THR A 217 -21.04 -14.11 -15.68
C THR A 217 -20.69 -15.56 -16.01
N HIS A 218 -19.66 -16.12 -15.35
CA HIS A 218 -19.49 -17.57 -15.22
C HIS A 218 -20.51 -18.19 -14.24
N GLN A 219 -21.53 -17.43 -13.82
CA GLN A 219 -22.58 -17.94 -12.95
C GLN A 219 -23.66 -18.61 -13.78
N SER A 220 -23.94 -19.86 -13.42
CA SER A 220 -25.20 -20.52 -13.76
C SER A 220 -26.36 -19.60 -13.33
N SER A 221 -27.16 -19.15 -14.28
CA SER A 221 -28.37 -18.38 -13.97
C SER A 221 -29.32 -19.20 -13.10
N ARG A 222 -29.98 -18.58 -12.11
CA ARG A 222 -31.02 -19.27 -11.32
C ARG A 222 -32.14 -19.84 -12.20
N PHE A 223 -32.35 -19.24 -13.38
CA PHE A 223 -33.38 -19.62 -14.34
C PHE A 223 -33.07 -20.94 -15.07
N THR A 224 -31.80 -21.29 -15.28
CA THR A 224 -31.40 -22.60 -15.83
C THR A 224 -31.45 -23.69 -14.77
N ILE A 225 -31.04 -23.39 -13.54
CA ILE A 225 -31.09 -24.30 -12.38
C ILE A 225 -32.53 -24.67 -12.02
N GLU A 226 -33.45 -23.69 -11.96
CA GLU A 226 -34.86 -23.94 -11.62
C GLU A 226 -35.64 -24.72 -12.70
N ARG A 227 -35.11 -24.81 -13.93
CA ARG A 227 -35.72 -25.57 -15.05
C ARG A 227 -35.13 -26.98 -15.25
N GLY A 228 -34.24 -27.44 -14.39
CA GLY A 228 -33.71 -28.83 -14.42
C GLY A 228 -32.71 -29.12 -15.55
N LEU A 229 -32.30 -28.10 -16.29
CA LEU A 229 -31.15 -28.14 -17.20
C LEU A 229 -29.93 -27.93 -16.30
N GLY A 230 -29.01 -28.90 -16.22
CA GLY A 230 -27.83 -28.81 -15.33
C GLY A 230 -27.04 -27.51 -15.54
N ALA A 231 -26.07 -27.21 -14.66
CA ALA A 231 -25.26 -25.99 -14.73
C ALA A 231 -24.52 -25.85 -16.06
N VAL A 232 -25.17 -25.27 -17.07
CA VAL A 232 -24.56 -24.88 -18.34
C VAL A 232 -24.07 -23.44 -18.17
N PRO A 233 -22.77 -23.17 -18.33
CA PRO A 233 -22.24 -21.80 -18.33
C PRO A 233 -22.89 -20.99 -19.46
N GLU A 234 -23.34 -19.76 -19.17
CA GLU A 234 -23.75 -18.84 -20.23
C GLU A 234 -22.52 -18.30 -20.94
N GLU A 235 -22.48 -18.37 -22.28
CA GLU A 235 -21.43 -17.72 -23.08
C GLU A 235 -21.72 -16.22 -23.19
N THR A 236 -20.85 -15.40 -22.60
CA THR A 236 -21.07 -13.96 -22.45
C THR A 236 -20.55 -13.15 -23.63
N ARG A 237 -21.23 -12.04 -23.94
CA ARG A 237 -21.10 -11.21 -25.17
C ARG A 237 -19.88 -10.28 -25.18
N ALA A 238 -19.49 -9.85 -26.38
CA ALA A 238 -18.45 -8.84 -26.62
C ALA A 238 -18.90 -7.44 -26.20
N ALA A 239 -18.01 -6.66 -25.57
CA ALA A 239 -18.25 -5.26 -25.24
C ALA A 239 -17.36 -4.36 -26.11
N VAL A 240 -17.96 -3.35 -26.74
CA VAL A 240 -17.28 -2.40 -27.62
C VAL A 240 -17.22 -1.05 -26.92
N GLN A 241 -16.02 -0.48 -26.83
CA GLN A 241 -15.83 0.88 -26.33
C GLN A 241 -15.44 1.80 -27.47
N GLU A 242 -16.14 2.92 -27.60
CA GLU A 242 -15.76 3.98 -28.51
C GLU A 242 -15.17 5.15 -27.74
N VAL A 243 -13.91 5.48 -28.04
CA VAL A 243 -13.19 6.56 -27.36
C VAL A 243 -12.62 7.50 -28.39
N THR A 244 -13.01 8.78 -28.31
CA THR A 244 -12.52 9.80 -29.24
C THR A 244 -11.48 10.69 -28.56
N VAL A 245 -10.25 10.62 -29.05
CA VAL A 245 -9.11 11.39 -28.54
C VAL A 245 -8.78 12.52 -29.52
N ALA A 246 -8.68 13.75 -29.00
CA ALA A 246 -8.20 14.89 -29.76
C ALA A 246 -6.68 14.92 -29.77
N LEU A 247 -6.08 15.16 -30.93
CA LEU A 247 -4.64 15.20 -31.13
C LEU A 247 -4.22 16.53 -31.74
N PRO A 248 -3.00 17.01 -31.41
CA PRO A 248 -2.47 18.23 -32.00
C PRO A 248 -2.20 18.07 -33.50
N PRO A 249 -1.83 19.16 -34.20
CA PRO A 249 -1.40 19.07 -35.59
C PRO A 249 -0.36 17.97 -35.83
N ALA A 250 -0.57 17.15 -36.86
CA ALA A 250 0.24 15.97 -37.14
C ALA A 250 1.72 16.29 -37.36
N ASN A 251 2.03 17.48 -37.88
CA ASN A 251 3.42 17.95 -38.03
C ASN A 251 4.16 18.21 -36.70
N ARG A 252 3.48 18.09 -35.56
CA ARG A 252 4.06 18.15 -34.20
C ARG A 252 4.09 16.80 -33.49
N VAL A 253 3.65 15.73 -34.14
CA VAL A 253 3.55 14.39 -33.55
C VAL A 253 4.61 13.51 -34.18
N GLU A 254 5.49 12.91 -33.38
CA GLU A 254 6.49 11.94 -33.83
C GLU A 254 5.89 10.53 -33.93
N ALA A 255 5.18 10.12 -32.88
CA ALA A 255 4.48 8.85 -32.75
C ALA A 255 3.32 9.00 -31.78
N ILE A 256 2.37 8.06 -31.80
CA ILE A 256 1.30 7.94 -30.81
C ILE A 256 1.45 6.57 -30.17
N LEU A 257 1.85 6.58 -28.90
CA LEU A 257 1.96 5.38 -28.10
C LEU A 257 0.56 4.99 -27.62
N ASP A 258 0.14 3.75 -27.85
CA ASP A 258 -1.15 3.23 -27.38
C ASP A 258 -0.93 2.01 -26.49
N PRO A 259 -0.47 2.23 -25.24
CA PRO A 259 -0.21 1.16 -24.30
C PRO A 259 -1.52 0.60 -23.75
N ASN A 260 -1.59 -0.73 -23.64
CA ASN A 260 -2.59 -1.40 -22.84
C ASN A 260 -2.13 -1.39 -21.37
N LEU A 261 -2.54 -0.39 -20.60
CA LEU A 261 -2.14 -0.26 -19.20
C LEU A 261 -3.09 -1.08 -18.33
N ARG A 262 -2.74 -2.34 -18.15
CA ARG A 262 -3.19 -3.19 -17.03
C ARG A 262 -1.98 -3.48 -16.15
N ALA A 263 -2.14 -3.49 -14.82
CA ALA A 263 -1.06 -3.86 -13.91
C ALA A 263 -0.42 -5.21 -14.31
N GLY A 264 0.85 -5.18 -14.70
CA GLY A 264 1.60 -6.36 -15.17
C GLY A 264 1.47 -6.65 -16.67
N HIS A 265 0.93 -5.73 -17.47
CA HIS A 265 0.74 -5.86 -18.92
C HIS A 265 1.47 -4.74 -19.65
N GLU A 266 2.13 -5.07 -20.76
CA GLU A 266 3.01 -4.14 -21.48
C GLU A 266 2.91 -4.31 -23.01
N SER A 267 1.75 -4.74 -23.52
CA SER A 267 1.51 -4.64 -24.97
C SER A 267 1.27 -3.18 -25.34
N ALA A 268 1.80 -2.77 -26.49
CA ALA A 268 1.55 -1.44 -27.02
C ALA A 268 1.44 -1.49 -28.54
N ALA A 269 0.31 -1.02 -29.05
CA ALA A 269 0.26 -0.58 -30.43
C ALA A 269 0.95 0.78 -30.52
N THR A 270 1.67 1.04 -31.60
CA THR A 270 2.20 2.38 -31.86
C THR A 270 1.67 2.86 -33.20
N LEU A 271 0.90 3.95 -33.20
CA LEU A 271 0.47 4.59 -34.43
C LEU A 271 1.51 5.60 -34.88
N MET A 272 1.91 5.50 -36.14
CA MET A 272 2.93 6.36 -36.72
C MET A 272 2.33 7.34 -37.74
N PRO A 273 2.79 8.60 -37.77
CA PRO A 273 2.64 9.42 -38.97
C PRO A 273 3.28 8.72 -40.18
N ALA A 274 2.52 8.59 -41.26
CA ALA A 274 2.97 7.96 -42.48
C ALA A 274 3.85 8.93 -43.29
N THR A 275 5.16 8.69 -43.29
CA THR A 275 6.10 9.39 -44.19
C THR A 275 6.33 8.56 -45.46
N THR A 276 6.82 9.21 -46.52
CA THR A 276 7.17 8.52 -47.77
C THR A 276 8.21 7.41 -47.53
N GLU A 277 9.18 7.67 -46.66
CA GLU A 277 10.24 6.72 -46.30
C GLU A 277 9.70 5.52 -45.52
N ARG A 278 8.80 5.76 -44.56
CA ARG A 278 8.17 4.70 -43.75
C ARG A 278 7.31 3.78 -44.60
N ILE A 279 6.45 4.35 -45.46
CA ILE A 279 5.62 3.59 -46.40
C ILE A 279 6.51 2.76 -47.34
N ALA A 280 7.54 3.37 -47.93
CA ALA A 280 8.45 2.67 -48.84
C ALA A 280 9.20 1.52 -48.14
N SER A 281 9.62 1.73 -46.89
CA SER A 281 10.29 0.69 -46.08
C SER A 281 9.37 -0.50 -45.83
N ALA A 282 8.11 -0.25 -45.47
CA ALA A 282 7.10 -1.30 -45.28
C ALA A 282 6.85 -2.09 -46.58
N GLN A 283 6.63 -1.37 -47.68
CA GLN A 283 6.39 -1.99 -48.99
C GLN A 283 7.58 -2.83 -49.44
N GLN A 284 8.80 -2.36 -49.21
CA GLN A 284 10.01 -3.10 -49.51
C GLN A 284 10.13 -4.36 -48.62
N ALA A 285 9.83 -4.25 -47.33
CA ALA A 285 9.93 -5.33 -46.37
C ALA A 285 8.92 -6.47 -46.62
N PHE A 286 7.70 -6.16 -47.05
CA PHE A 286 6.64 -7.15 -47.30
C PHE A 286 6.43 -7.50 -48.77
N GLY A 287 6.96 -6.69 -49.70
CA GLY A 287 6.98 -6.99 -51.13
C GLY A 287 5.68 -6.68 -51.88
N PHE A 288 4.83 -5.80 -51.34
CA PHE A 288 3.61 -5.33 -52.02
C PHE A 288 3.24 -3.90 -51.62
N SER A 289 2.36 -3.27 -52.39
CA SER A 289 1.85 -1.92 -52.15
C SER A 289 0.33 -1.86 -52.16
N GLY A 290 -0.26 -0.95 -51.38
CA GLY A 290 -1.70 -0.75 -51.32
C GLY A 290 -2.43 -1.69 -50.36
N ALA A 291 -3.76 -1.61 -50.34
CA ALA A 291 -4.61 -2.31 -49.37
C ALA A 291 -5.09 -3.70 -49.80
N THR A 292 -4.97 -4.05 -51.09
CA THR A 292 -5.51 -5.30 -51.66
C THR A 292 -4.43 -6.03 -52.46
N PRO A 293 -3.53 -6.76 -51.79
CA PRO A 293 -2.50 -7.54 -52.47
C PRO A 293 -3.11 -8.73 -53.22
N THR A 294 -2.43 -9.16 -54.29
CA THR A 294 -2.71 -10.42 -54.96
C THR A 294 -2.40 -11.61 -54.05
N ALA A 295 -2.97 -12.79 -54.35
CA ALA A 295 -2.68 -14.01 -53.59
C ALA A 295 -1.17 -14.36 -53.59
N ALA A 296 -0.46 -14.08 -54.69
CA ALA A 296 0.98 -14.31 -54.80
C ALA A 296 1.77 -13.34 -53.90
N GLU A 297 1.40 -12.06 -53.87
CA GLU A 297 2.00 -11.05 -52.99
C GLU A 297 1.75 -11.39 -51.51
N LYS A 298 0.52 -11.78 -51.13
CA LYS A 298 0.18 -12.23 -49.78
C LYS A 298 1.05 -13.41 -49.35
N ARG A 299 1.16 -14.44 -50.20
CA ARG A 299 1.98 -15.62 -49.93
C ARG A 299 3.47 -15.27 -49.79
N ALA A 300 3.97 -14.37 -50.64
CA ALA A 300 5.34 -13.88 -50.55
C ALA A 300 5.60 -13.08 -49.27
N ALA A 301 4.64 -12.23 -48.85
CA ALA A 301 4.72 -11.47 -47.61
C ALA A 301 4.72 -12.38 -46.38
N ILE A 302 3.81 -13.38 -46.33
CA ILE A 302 3.77 -14.39 -45.27
C ILE A 302 5.10 -15.17 -45.22
N GLY A 303 5.68 -15.51 -46.37
CA GLY A 303 6.98 -16.18 -46.47
C GLY A 303 8.18 -15.39 -45.90
N ARG A 304 8.01 -14.09 -45.65
CA ARG A 304 9.04 -13.24 -45.00
C ARG A 304 8.89 -13.15 -43.49
N LEU A 305 7.83 -13.70 -42.91
CA LEU A 305 7.70 -13.81 -41.46
C LEU A 305 8.60 -14.93 -40.91
N ALA A 306 8.97 -14.82 -39.63
CA ALA A 306 9.79 -15.81 -38.95
C ALA A 306 9.20 -17.23 -39.05
N ALA A 307 9.94 -18.16 -39.68
CA ALA A 307 9.51 -19.56 -39.82
C ALA A 307 9.34 -20.31 -38.49
N GLY A 308 9.87 -19.76 -37.38
CA GLY A 308 9.73 -20.32 -36.04
C GLY A 308 8.62 -19.70 -35.20
N SER A 309 7.82 -18.78 -35.74
CA SER A 309 6.65 -18.26 -35.03
C SER A 309 5.54 -19.34 -35.00
N PRO A 310 4.82 -19.52 -33.88
CA PRO A 310 3.74 -20.51 -33.80
C PRO A 310 2.65 -20.31 -34.86
N GLU A 311 2.28 -19.06 -35.16
CA GLU A 311 1.27 -18.70 -36.15
C GLU A 311 1.73 -19.10 -37.56
N LYS A 312 3.00 -18.84 -37.87
CA LYS A 312 3.59 -19.15 -39.18
C LYS A 312 3.79 -20.64 -39.37
N LEU A 313 4.22 -21.36 -38.32
CA LEU A 313 4.33 -22.81 -38.34
C LEU A 313 2.97 -23.45 -38.64
N LEU A 314 1.92 -23.01 -37.92
CA LEU A 314 0.58 -23.52 -38.15
C LEU A 314 0.07 -23.19 -39.56
N TRP A 315 0.31 -21.97 -40.04
CA TRP A 315 -0.06 -21.58 -41.39
C TRP A 315 0.65 -22.44 -42.45
N ASP A 316 1.95 -22.69 -42.29
CA ASP A 316 2.73 -23.55 -43.22
C ASP A 316 2.22 -24.99 -43.24
N GLU A 317 1.67 -25.49 -42.14
CA GLU A 317 1.06 -26.81 -42.09
C GLU A 317 -0.31 -26.84 -42.77
N LEU A 318 -1.16 -25.85 -42.47
CA LEU A 318 -2.48 -25.70 -43.09
C LEU A 318 -2.37 -25.50 -44.61
N ASP A 319 -1.40 -24.72 -45.05
CA ASP A 319 -1.14 -24.43 -46.46
C ASP A 319 -0.61 -25.65 -47.25
N ARG A 320 -0.06 -26.66 -46.56
CA ARG A 320 0.32 -27.96 -47.16
C ARG A 320 -0.83 -28.95 -47.23
N VAL A 321 -1.96 -28.68 -46.57
CA VAL A 321 -3.15 -29.54 -46.67
C VAL A 321 -3.66 -29.47 -48.12
N PRO A 322 -3.76 -30.61 -48.83
CA PRO A 322 -4.24 -30.61 -50.21
C PRO A 322 -5.67 -30.09 -50.28
N ALA A 323 -6.03 -29.39 -51.35
CA ALA A 323 -7.41 -28.94 -51.54
C ALA A 323 -8.35 -30.14 -51.54
N ARG A 324 -9.49 -30.01 -50.86
CA ARG A 324 -10.54 -31.02 -50.88
C ARG A 324 -11.09 -31.18 -52.32
N PRO A 325 -11.28 -32.40 -52.84
CA PRO A 325 -11.87 -32.60 -54.16
C PRO A 325 -13.24 -31.93 -54.29
N ALA A 326 -13.53 -31.35 -55.46
CA ALA A 326 -14.83 -30.73 -55.73
C ALA A 326 -15.99 -31.73 -55.76
N ASP A 327 -15.69 -33.00 -56.10
CA ASP A 327 -16.61 -34.13 -56.01
C ASP A 327 -15.94 -35.28 -55.23
N PRO A 328 -16.11 -35.31 -53.90
CA PRO A 328 -15.52 -36.35 -53.04
C PRO A 328 -15.99 -37.77 -53.36
N ALA A 329 -17.17 -37.92 -53.97
CA ALA A 329 -17.68 -39.23 -54.37
C ALA A 329 -16.97 -39.76 -55.62
N ALA A 330 -16.53 -38.86 -56.50
CA ALA A 330 -15.73 -39.19 -57.68
C ALA A 330 -14.22 -39.36 -57.38
N ASP A 331 -13.70 -38.74 -56.32
CA ASP A 331 -12.31 -38.88 -55.86
C ASP A 331 -12.20 -39.20 -54.35
N PRO A 332 -12.55 -40.44 -53.94
CA PRO A 332 -12.47 -40.84 -52.53
C PRO A 332 -11.03 -40.91 -52.01
N THR A 333 -10.05 -41.10 -52.90
CA THR A 333 -8.62 -41.09 -52.57
C THR A 333 -8.14 -39.69 -52.20
N GLY A 334 -8.56 -38.66 -52.96
CA GLY A 334 -8.29 -37.26 -52.66
C GLY A 334 -8.98 -36.80 -51.37
N GLU A 335 -10.22 -37.24 -51.12
CA GLU A 335 -10.93 -36.96 -49.87
C GLU A 335 -10.20 -37.57 -48.66
N ALA A 336 -9.75 -38.82 -48.78
CA ALA A 336 -8.99 -39.48 -47.72
C ALA A 336 -7.63 -38.80 -47.47
N ALA A 337 -6.94 -38.36 -48.52
CA ALA A 337 -5.68 -37.63 -48.40
C ALA A 337 -5.86 -36.27 -47.71
N PHE A 338 -6.91 -35.52 -48.09
CA PHE A 338 -7.31 -34.28 -47.42
C PHE A 338 -7.58 -34.49 -45.93
N LEU A 339 -8.44 -35.45 -45.58
CA LEU A 339 -8.81 -35.73 -44.19
C LEU A 339 -7.61 -36.18 -43.34
N SER A 340 -6.73 -37.01 -43.92
CA SER A 340 -5.51 -37.46 -43.24
C SER A 340 -4.59 -36.29 -42.92
N ALA A 341 -4.34 -35.41 -43.91
CA ALA A 341 -3.51 -34.23 -43.72
C ALA A 341 -4.12 -33.24 -42.71
N ALA A 342 -5.41 -32.91 -42.83
CA ALA A 342 -6.09 -32.00 -41.92
C ALA A 342 -6.11 -32.52 -40.48
N ARG A 343 -6.38 -33.82 -40.26
CA ARG A 343 -6.32 -34.45 -38.94
C ARG A 343 -4.91 -34.44 -38.35
N ALA A 344 -3.88 -34.61 -39.17
CA ALA A 344 -2.50 -34.52 -38.72
C ALA A 344 -2.16 -33.11 -38.21
N VAL A 345 -2.61 -32.06 -38.90
CA VAL A 345 -2.46 -30.67 -38.43
C VAL A 345 -3.26 -30.45 -37.13
N GLY A 346 -4.53 -30.87 -37.11
CA GLY A 346 -5.38 -30.77 -35.91
C GLY A 346 -4.82 -31.49 -34.68
N ALA A 347 -4.06 -32.57 -34.85
CA ALA A 347 -3.45 -33.28 -33.71
C ALA A 347 -2.29 -32.50 -33.04
N GLN A 348 -1.73 -31.48 -33.70
CA GLN A 348 -0.64 -30.65 -33.15
C GLN A 348 -1.13 -29.49 -32.26
N ASN A 349 -2.46 -29.35 -32.11
CA ASN A 349 -3.23 -28.23 -31.55
C ASN A 349 -2.65 -27.60 -30.26
N ALA A 350 -2.51 -28.37 -29.18
CA ALA A 350 -2.33 -27.82 -27.84
C ALA A 350 -1.01 -27.06 -27.64
N ASN A 351 0.04 -27.42 -28.39
CA ASN A 351 1.37 -26.85 -28.18
C ASN A 351 1.57 -25.52 -28.91
N LEU A 352 1.05 -25.38 -30.14
CA LEU A 352 1.25 -24.16 -30.95
C LEU A 352 0.37 -23.01 -30.46
N VAL A 353 -0.93 -23.24 -30.23
CA VAL A 353 -1.82 -22.19 -29.69
C VAL A 353 -1.44 -21.86 -28.25
N GLY A 354 -1.02 -22.86 -27.47
CA GLY A 354 -0.41 -22.63 -26.15
C GLY A 354 0.84 -21.74 -26.21
N ALA A 355 1.69 -21.91 -27.23
CA ALA A 355 2.86 -21.05 -27.44
C ALA A 355 2.49 -19.63 -27.92
N MET A 356 1.40 -19.45 -28.68
CA MET A 356 0.87 -18.12 -29.03
C MET A 356 0.46 -17.35 -27.75
N ARG A 357 -0.20 -18.04 -26.82
CA ARG A 357 -0.64 -17.49 -25.52
C ARG A 357 0.52 -17.18 -24.57
N SER A 358 1.60 -17.94 -24.63
CA SER A 358 2.72 -17.84 -23.69
C SER A 358 3.70 -16.73 -24.09
N ARG A 359 3.38 -15.48 -23.72
CA ARG A 359 4.30 -14.33 -23.89
C ARG A 359 5.29 -14.15 -22.75
N THR A 360 5.12 -14.88 -21.65
CA THR A 360 5.99 -14.80 -20.47
C THR A 360 7.30 -15.59 -20.65
N GLU A 361 7.47 -16.31 -21.75
CA GLU A 361 8.67 -17.08 -22.06
C GLU A 361 9.24 -16.67 -23.43
N LEU A 362 10.56 -16.79 -23.59
CA LEU A 362 11.16 -16.60 -24.90
C LEU A 362 10.79 -17.77 -25.82
N PRO A 363 10.53 -17.50 -27.11
CA PRO A 363 10.35 -18.55 -28.10
C PRO A 363 11.51 -19.56 -28.10
N ALA A 364 11.20 -20.82 -28.42
CA ALA A 364 12.19 -21.88 -28.46
C ALA A 364 13.34 -21.55 -29.45
N GLY A 365 14.57 -21.83 -29.03
CA GLY A 365 15.78 -21.63 -29.84
C GLY A 365 16.32 -20.20 -29.87
N VAL A 366 15.79 -19.28 -29.05
CA VAL A 366 16.30 -17.91 -28.95
C VAL A 366 17.60 -17.87 -28.13
N PRO A 367 18.72 -17.35 -28.68
CA PRO A 367 19.97 -17.19 -27.93
C PRO A 367 19.84 -16.07 -26.90
N ARG A 368 20.31 -16.30 -25.67
CA ARG A 368 20.37 -15.27 -24.62
C ARG A 368 21.77 -14.72 -24.43
N ASP A 369 21.90 -13.40 -24.39
CA ASP A 369 23.08 -12.71 -23.89
C ASP A 369 23.01 -12.65 -22.35
N ALA A 370 23.92 -13.34 -21.67
CA ALA A 370 23.97 -13.38 -20.20
C ALA A 370 24.28 -12.01 -19.57
N GLY A 371 24.80 -11.06 -20.35
CA GLY A 371 25.04 -9.68 -19.92
C GLY A 371 23.91 -8.71 -20.25
N ALA A 372 22.80 -9.16 -20.84
CA ALA A 372 21.65 -8.30 -21.13
C ALA A 372 20.68 -8.24 -19.94
N ASP A 373 20.20 -7.04 -19.63
CA ASP A 373 19.15 -6.79 -18.63
C ASP A 373 17.75 -7.15 -19.17
N ALA A 374 17.58 -7.14 -20.50
CA ALA A 374 16.37 -7.59 -21.17
C ALA A 374 16.67 -8.15 -22.57
N THR A 375 15.83 -9.07 -23.04
CA THR A 375 15.86 -9.62 -24.40
C THR A 375 14.53 -9.36 -25.10
N ILE A 376 14.58 -8.72 -26.27
CA ILE A 376 13.46 -8.54 -27.20
C ILE A 376 13.66 -9.52 -28.36
N VAL A 377 12.63 -10.29 -28.71
CA VAL A 377 12.63 -11.13 -29.92
C VAL A 377 11.57 -10.60 -30.87
N LEU A 378 11.99 -10.25 -32.08
CA LEU A 378 11.12 -9.86 -33.17
C LEU A 378 10.82 -11.11 -34.01
N GLN A 379 9.56 -11.54 -34.00
CA GLN A 379 9.07 -12.63 -34.84
C GLN A 379 7.58 -12.42 -35.15
N ASN A 380 7.14 -12.79 -36.34
CA ASN A 380 5.77 -12.50 -36.82
C ASN A 380 5.49 -10.98 -36.84
N ASN A 381 6.54 -10.16 -37.03
CA ASN A 381 6.48 -8.69 -36.90
C ASN A 381 5.93 -8.21 -35.54
N GLU A 382 6.09 -9.02 -34.50
CA GLU A 382 5.73 -8.75 -33.12
C GLU A 382 6.95 -8.84 -32.21
N ALA A 383 6.90 -8.11 -31.09
CA ALA A 383 7.93 -8.19 -30.05
C ALA A 383 7.52 -9.13 -28.90
N TYR A 384 8.46 -10.00 -28.52
CA TYR A 384 8.43 -10.79 -27.29
C TYR A 384 9.48 -10.22 -26.35
N LEU A 385 9.11 -9.87 -25.13
CA LEU A 385 10.03 -9.31 -24.14
C LEU A 385 10.32 -10.33 -23.05
N CYS A 386 11.59 -10.46 -22.67
CA CYS A 386 12.00 -11.22 -21.50
C CYS A 386 12.93 -10.38 -20.64
N ARG A 387 12.67 -10.36 -19.33
CA ARG A 387 13.59 -9.84 -18.32
C ARG A 387 13.99 -11.00 -17.43
N PRO A 388 15.28 -11.33 -17.32
CA PRO A 388 15.71 -12.44 -16.48
C PRO A 388 15.41 -12.15 -15.01
N SER A 389 14.73 -13.08 -14.35
CA SER A 389 14.61 -13.09 -12.89
C SER A 389 15.97 -13.47 -12.26
N LEU A 390 16.07 -13.31 -10.93
CA LEU A 390 17.25 -13.78 -10.18
C LEU A 390 17.50 -15.30 -10.34
N GLU A 391 16.50 -16.05 -10.79
CA GLU A 391 16.54 -17.50 -11.04
C GLU A 391 16.70 -17.85 -12.53
N GLY A 392 16.82 -16.84 -13.40
CA GLY A 392 17.02 -17.02 -14.85
C GLY A 392 15.74 -17.26 -15.67
N ALA A 393 14.57 -17.35 -15.04
CA ALA A 393 13.28 -17.41 -15.74
C ALA A 393 12.89 -16.04 -16.33
N CYS A 394 12.08 -16.02 -17.39
CA CYS A 394 11.56 -14.77 -17.95
C CYS A 394 10.42 -14.24 -17.10
N ASP A 395 10.44 -12.93 -16.80
CA ASP A 395 9.36 -12.23 -16.14
C ASP A 395 9.02 -10.95 -16.92
N THR A 396 7.92 -10.97 -17.67
CA THR A 396 7.44 -9.82 -18.45
C THR A 396 6.84 -8.72 -17.58
N ARG A 397 6.54 -9.00 -16.31
CA ARG A 397 5.76 -8.11 -15.45
C ARG A 397 6.62 -7.29 -14.50
N ARG A 398 7.86 -7.73 -14.29
CA ARG A 398 8.80 -7.07 -13.37
C ARG A 398 9.51 -5.88 -14.06
N PRO A 399 9.45 -4.67 -13.50
CA PRO A 399 10.27 -3.56 -13.97
C PRO A 399 11.76 -3.82 -13.73
N LEU A 400 12.61 -3.25 -14.60
CA LEU A 400 14.05 -3.27 -14.38
C LEU A 400 14.42 -2.26 -13.30
N ARG A 401 14.93 -2.77 -12.19
CA ARG A 401 15.40 -1.97 -11.07
C ARG A 401 16.89 -1.70 -11.22
N LEU A 402 17.23 -0.45 -11.47
CA LEU A 402 18.59 0.00 -11.72
C LEU A 402 18.82 1.33 -10.98
N ALA A 403 20.07 1.59 -10.56
CA ALA A 403 20.42 2.88 -9.97
C ALA A 403 20.10 4.03 -10.95
N ALA A 404 19.83 5.25 -10.44
CA ALA A 404 19.63 6.42 -11.30
C ALA A 404 20.82 6.58 -12.27
N GLY A 405 20.52 6.81 -13.56
CA GLY A 405 21.52 6.98 -14.61
C GLY A 405 22.25 5.71 -15.08
N ALA A 406 22.00 4.55 -14.45
CA ALA A 406 22.64 3.31 -14.86
C ALA A 406 22.18 2.86 -16.26
N PRO A 407 23.11 2.39 -17.12
CA PRO A 407 22.79 1.92 -18.46
C PRO A 407 21.94 0.65 -18.43
N VAL A 408 21.15 0.45 -19.48
CA VAL A 408 20.31 -0.72 -19.72
C VAL A 408 20.84 -1.44 -20.94
N ARG A 409 21.17 -2.73 -20.80
CA ARG A 409 21.61 -3.59 -21.88
C ARG A 409 20.43 -4.40 -22.42
N VAL A 410 20.04 -4.14 -23.66
CA VAL A 410 18.90 -4.79 -24.30
C VAL A 410 19.37 -5.61 -25.50
N GLN A 411 19.27 -6.92 -25.40
CA GLN A 411 19.45 -7.81 -26.55
C GLN A 411 18.21 -7.75 -27.43
N VAL A 412 18.37 -7.59 -28.73
CA VAL A 412 17.30 -7.69 -29.72
C VAL A 412 17.67 -8.80 -30.71
N VAL A 413 16.77 -9.77 -30.89
CA VAL A 413 16.92 -10.91 -31.79
C VAL A 413 15.87 -10.78 -32.89
N ASN A 414 16.30 -10.60 -34.14
CA ASN A 414 15.43 -10.56 -35.29
C ASN A 414 15.30 -11.96 -35.89
N ARG A 415 14.11 -12.55 -35.88
CA ARG A 415 13.82 -13.84 -36.54
C ARG A 415 13.03 -13.69 -37.82
N ASP A 416 12.53 -12.50 -38.13
CA ASP A 416 11.83 -12.22 -39.37
C ASP A 416 12.80 -12.20 -40.57
N GLY A 417 12.26 -12.40 -41.75
CA GLY A 417 12.98 -12.51 -43.03
C GLY A 417 13.38 -11.17 -43.64
N PHE A 418 13.25 -10.07 -42.91
CA PHE A 418 13.63 -8.72 -43.32
C PHE A 418 14.41 -8.01 -42.22
N THR A 419 15.10 -6.92 -42.59
CA THR A 419 15.92 -6.16 -41.64
C THR A 419 15.05 -5.22 -40.82
N HIS A 420 15.20 -5.26 -39.49
CA HIS A 420 14.60 -4.29 -38.60
C HIS A 420 15.55 -3.15 -38.29
N ARG A 421 15.05 -1.92 -38.20
CA ARG A 421 15.84 -0.75 -37.77
C ARG A 421 15.30 -0.21 -36.47
N MET A 422 16.02 -0.49 -35.38
CA MET A 422 15.59 -0.14 -34.03
C MET A 422 15.73 1.36 -33.74
N THR A 423 14.77 1.90 -33.02
CA THR A 423 14.80 3.22 -32.39
C THR A 423 14.55 3.05 -30.90
N ALA A 424 15.11 3.94 -30.07
CA ALA A 424 14.92 3.93 -28.62
C ALA A 424 14.51 5.30 -28.11
N TYR A 425 13.46 5.36 -27.31
CA TYR A 425 13.01 6.56 -26.59
C TYR A 425 12.99 6.30 -25.10
N ASP A 426 13.63 7.14 -24.30
CA ASP A 426 13.39 7.12 -22.86
C ASP A 426 12.32 8.14 -22.47
N LEU A 427 11.47 7.74 -21.53
CA LEU A 427 10.39 8.57 -21.00
C LEU A 427 10.79 9.01 -19.58
N HIS A 428 10.85 10.32 -19.35
CA HIS A 428 11.40 10.93 -18.14
C HIS A 428 10.64 12.21 -17.75
N GLY A 429 11.03 12.88 -16.65
CA GLY A 429 10.36 14.11 -16.21
C GLY A 429 8.89 13.93 -15.84
N ARG A 430 8.50 12.72 -15.41
CA ARG A 430 7.09 12.36 -15.21
C ARG A 430 6.43 13.15 -14.09
N ASN A 431 5.48 14.00 -14.45
CA ASN A 431 4.51 14.64 -13.59
C ASN A 431 3.15 13.94 -13.71
N ARG A 432 2.77 13.14 -12.71
CA ARG A 432 1.53 12.35 -12.72
C ARG A 432 0.31 13.28 -12.66
N ILE A 433 -0.71 13.00 -13.47
CA ILE A 433 -1.92 13.85 -13.52
C ILE A 433 -3.09 13.13 -12.84
N LEU A 434 -3.16 11.80 -12.98
CA LEU A 434 -4.24 10.95 -12.50
C LEU A 434 -3.72 9.54 -12.19
N GLY A 435 -3.29 9.26 -10.96
CA GLY A 435 -3.22 7.86 -10.54
C GLY A 435 -1.95 7.02 -10.76
N ALA A 436 -1.95 5.77 -10.25
CA ALA A 436 -0.77 4.89 -10.15
C ALA A 436 -0.30 4.31 -11.50
N GLU A 437 -1.21 4.17 -12.47
CA GLU A 437 -0.94 3.62 -13.81
C GLU A 437 -0.78 4.69 -14.89
N ASP A 438 -0.94 5.98 -14.58
CA ASP A 438 -0.89 7.09 -15.55
C ASP A 438 0.52 7.59 -15.81
N TRP A 439 1.04 7.46 -17.03
CA TRP A 439 2.33 8.02 -17.40
C TRP A 439 2.41 9.55 -17.26
N GLY A 440 1.27 10.25 -17.09
CA GLY A 440 1.21 11.65 -16.71
C GLY A 440 1.60 12.63 -17.82
N ARG A 441 2.09 13.80 -17.43
CA ARG A 441 2.92 14.63 -18.31
C ARG A 441 4.34 14.11 -18.20
N PHE A 442 5.00 13.94 -19.32
CA PHE A 442 6.39 13.53 -19.34
C PHE A 442 7.11 14.16 -20.52
N ASP A 443 8.42 14.18 -20.41
CA ASP A 443 9.33 14.47 -21.48
C ASP A 443 9.89 13.16 -22.04
N TRP A 444 10.35 13.20 -23.28
CA TRP A 444 10.93 12.05 -23.93
C TRP A 444 12.20 12.47 -24.67
N THR A 445 13.13 11.54 -24.84
CA THR A 445 14.36 11.80 -25.59
C THR A 445 14.72 10.58 -26.43
N GLU A 446 15.01 10.82 -27.71
CA GLU A 446 15.59 9.80 -28.57
C GLU A 446 17.01 9.46 -28.13
N ARG A 447 17.25 8.17 -27.91
CA ARG A 447 18.56 7.63 -27.55
C ARG A 447 19.17 7.02 -28.79
N THR A 448 20.24 7.66 -29.29
CA THR A 448 20.96 7.17 -30.47
C THR A 448 21.52 5.77 -30.21
N LEU A 449 21.07 4.81 -31.01
CA LEU A 449 21.61 3.45 -31.01
C LEU A 449 22.79 3.37 -31.99
N ALA A 450 23.92 2.84 -31.52
CA ALA A 450 25.03 2.53 -32.40
C ALA A 450 24.66 1.33 -33.30
N ASP A 451 24.67 1.55 -34.62
CA ASP A 451 24.25 0.58 -35.63
C ASP A 451 22.83 0.01 -35.33
N PRO A 452 21.76 0.73 -35.66
CA PRO A 452 20.40 0.33 -35.31
C PRO A 452 19.82 -0.81 -36.16
N ALA A 453 20.49 -1.20 -37.25
CA ALA A 453 19.96 -2.19 -38.19
C ALA A 453 20.28 -3.62 -37.75
N ILE A 454 19.26 -4.46 -37.60
CA ILE A 454 19.38 -5.88 -37.26
C ILE A 454 18.96 -6.68 -38.49
N PRO A 455 19.92 -7.27 -39.23
CA PRO A 455 19.60 -8.09 -40.40
C PRO A 455 18.68 -9.26 -40.06
N ALA A 456 18.00 -9.80 -41.08
CA ALA A 456 17.18 -10.99 -40.95
C ALA A 456 17.95 -12.14 -40.29
N GLY A 457 17.36 -12.77 -39.27
CA GLY A 457 18.01 -13.83 -38.48
C GLY A 457 19.14 -13.37 -37.54
N GLY A 458 19.44 -12.06 -37.50
CA GLY A 458 20.52 -11.49 -36.69
C GLY A 458 20.14 -11.23 -35.24
N SER A 459 21.14 -10.95 -34.39
CA SER A 459 20.91 -10.43 -33.03
C SER A 459 21.94 -9.37 -32.68
N ARG A 460 21.56 -8.46 -31.78
CA ARG A 460 22.43 -7.38 -31.29
C ARG A 460 22.06 -6.97 -29.88
N THR A 461 23.06 -6.68 -29.05
CA THR A 461 22.85 -6.08 -27.73
C THR A 461 23.15 -4.59 -27.78
N PHE A 462 22.13 -3.78 -27.49
CA PHE A 462 22.25 -2.33 -27.35
C PHE A 462 22.53 -1.97 -25.90
N THR A 463 23.40 -0.99 -25.67
CA THR A 463 23.54 -0.35 -24.36
C THR A 463 22.94 1.03 -24.46
N VAL A 464 21.83 1.25 -23.75
CA VAL A 464 21.12 2.53 -23.70
C VAL A 464 21.38 3.17 -22.35
N THR A 465 21.66 4.47 -22.31
CA THR A 465 21.78 5.22 -21.05
C THR A 465 20.60 6.19 -20.95
N PRO A 466 19.51 5.83 -20.24
CA PRO A 466 18.37 6.70 -20.02
C PRO A 466 18.71 7.86 -19.07
N ALA A 467 17.83 8.86 -19.00
CA ALA A 467 17.87 9.90 -17.97
C ALA A 467 17.77 9.30 -16.55
N ASP A 468 18.25 10.05 -15.55
CA ASP A 468 18.31 9.61 -14.15
C ASP A 468 16.92 9.27 -13.57
N ASP A 469 15.91 10.02 -13.99
CA ASP A 469 14.51 9.91 -13.61
C ASP A 469 13.64 9.20 -14.66
N ALA A 470 14.26 8.56 -15.66
CA ALA A 470 13.52 7.81 -16.68
C ALA A 470 12.71 6.66 -16.05
N PHE A 471 11.40 6.64 -16.30
CA PHE A 471 10.49 5.64 -15.75
C PHE A 471 10.16 4.51 -16.74
N ALA A 472 10.50 4.68 -18.01
CA ALA A 472 10.35 3.67 -19.05
C ALA A 472 11.32 3.90 -20.21
N LEU A 473 11.63 2.82 -20.93
CA LEU A 473 12.37 2.83 -22.18
C LEU A 473 11.54 2.11 -23.25
N TRP A 474 11.20 2.80 -24.32
CA TRP A 474 10.57 2.22 -25.51
C TRP A 474 11.65 1.83 -26.52
N LEU A 475 11.56 0.63 -27.09
CA LEU A 475 12.38 0.22 -28.23
C LEU A 475 11.49 -0.40 -29.31
N GLY A 476 11.66 -0.01 -30.56
CA GLY A 476 10.91 -0.60 -31.67
C GLY A 476 11.39 -0.18 -33.05
N ASP A 477 10.79 -0.78 -34.06
CA ASP A 477 11.03 -0.43 -35.47
C ASP A 477 9.91 0.48 -36.01
N LEU A 478 10.23 1.75 -36.27
CA LEU A 478 9.28 2.75 -36.77
C LEU A 478 8.90 2.60 -38.25
N GLY A 479 9.68 1.83 -39.03
CA GLY A 479 9.57 1.76 -40.48
C GLY A 479 8.92 0.48 -41.00
N THR A 480 9.21 -0.66 -40.37
CA THR A 480 8.70 -1.98 -40.80
C THR A 480 7.93 -2.71 -39.69
N GLY A 481 8.02 -2.23 -38.46
CA GLY A 481 7.40 -2.82 -37.27
C GLY A 481 5.99 -2.33 -36.98
N ASP A 482 4.97 -3.04 -37.45
CA ASP A 482 3.57 -2.79 -37.07
C ASP A 482 3.36 -3.04 -35.56
N GLN A 483 3.90 -4.16 -35.06
CA GLN A 483 3.85 -4.54 -33.65
C GLN A 483 5.24 -4.92 -33.09
N ALA A 484 6.31 -4.59 -33.80
CA ALA A 484 7.69 -4.88 -33.43
C ALA A 484 8.26 -3.81 -32.48
N SER A 485 7.60 -3.60 -31.33
CA SER A 485 8.06 -2.67 -30.29
C SER A 485 7.77 -3.19 -28.88
N ALA A 486 8.60 -2.80 -27.91
CA ALA A 486 8.46 -3.18 -26.51
C ALA A 486 8.73 -2.00 -25.58
N PHE A 487 8.06 -2.02 -24.42
CA PHE A 487 8.33 -1.12 -23.31
C PHE A 487 9.11 -1.85 -22.22
N ILE A 488 10.15 -1.18 -21.72
CA ILE A 488 10.93 -1.63 -20.59
C ILE A 488 10.67 -0.67 -19.44
N LYS A 489 9.82 -1.07 -18.51
CA LYS A 489 9.54 -0.26 -17.32
C LYS A 489 10.79 -0.17 -16.44
N LEU A 490 11.14 1.05 -16.04
CA LEU A 490 12.31 1.32 -15.23
C LEU A 490 11.85 1.75 -13.83
N GLU A 491 12.28 1.00 -12.82
CA GLU A 491 12.16 1.43 -11.43
C GLU A 491 13.46 2.13 -11.02
N ARG A 492 13.42 3.46 -11.08
CA ARG A 492 14.44 4.35 -10.54
C ARG A 492 13.96 4.86 -9.18
N GLY A 493 14.75 4.68 -8.12
CA GLY A 493 14.41 5.17 -6.77
C GLY A 493 14.16 4.08 -5.72
N THR A 494 13.36 4.41 -4.69
CA THR A 494 13.14 3.57 -3.51
C THR A 494 12.40 2.27 -3.84
N LYS A 495 12.62 1.22 -3.03
CA LYS A 495 12.11 -0.13 -3.31
C LYS A 495 10.72 -0.28 -2.76
N HIS A 496 9.73 -0.47 -3.63
CA HIS A 496 8.35 -0.67 -3.28
C HIS A 496 7.96 -2.12 -3.54
N GLU A 497 7.53 -2.84 -2.52
CA GLU A 497 7.19 -4.26 -2.61
C GLU A 497 5.96 -4.57 -1.76
N ALA A 498 5.19 -5.58 -2.16
CA ALA A 498 4.04 -6.05 -1.42
C ALA A 498 4.11 -7.56 -1.14
N LEU A 499 3.42 -7.97 -0.08
CA LEU A 499 3.09 -9.36 0.21
C LEU A 499 1.57 -9.48 0.35
N GLN A 500 0.99 -10.34 -0.47
CA GLN A 500 -0.43 -10.67 -0.46
C GLN A 500 -0.72 -11.72 0.63
N PHE A 501 -1.76 -11.52 1.43
CA PHE A 501 -2.31 -12.55 2.29
C PHE A 501 -3.30 -13.42 1.50
N GLY A 502 -3.38 -14.72 1.83
CA GLY A 502 -4.33 -15.64 1.20
C GLY A 502 -5.80 -15.25 1.44
N ALA A 503 -6.71 -15.87 0.70
CA ALA A 503 -8.16 -15.61 0.84
C ALA A 503 -8.65 -15.89 2.27
N GLY A 504 -9.52 -15.02 2.79
CA GLY A 504 -10.24 -15.22 4.05
C GLY A 504 -9.62 -14.63 5.32
N ALA A 505 -8.47 -13.94 5.23
CA ALA A 505 -7.87 -13.24 6.36
C ALA A 505 -7.26 -11.92 5.89
N THR A 506 -7.84 -10.80 6.33
CA THR A 506 -7.45 -9.45 5.89
C THR A 506 -6.53 -8.79 6.92
N PRO A 507 -5.34 -8.30 6.54
CA PRO A 507 -4.48 -7.58 7.48
C PRO A 507 -5.15 -6.28 7.93
N VAL A 508 -4.94 -5.89 9.20
CA VAL A 508 -5.51 -4.66 9.78
C VAL A 508 -4.41 -3.72 10.30
N HIS A 509 -3.68 -4.13 11.34
CA HIS A 509 -2.57 -3.35 11.88
C HIS A 509 -1.30 -4.19 11.98
N ALA A 510 -0.15 -3.52 11.99
CA ALA A 510 1.14 -4.15 12.02
C ALA A 510 2.10 -3.47 13.00
N ALA A 511 3.01 -4.26 13.59
CA ALA A 511 4.08 -3.77 14.43
C ALA A 511 5.40 -4.52 14.16
N PRO A 512 6.51 -3.81 13.91
CA PRO A 512 7.80 -4.43 13.73
C PRO A 512 8.39 -4.88 15.08
N ASP A 513 9.07 -6.02 15.09
CA ASP A 513 9.94 -6.41 16.20
C ASP A 513 11.40 -6.00 15.96
N ALA A 514 12.23 -6.08 17.01
CA ALA A 514 13.65 -5.73 16.92
C ALA A 514 14.46 -6.65 15.98
N GLY A 515 13.93 -7.82 15.64
CA GLY A 515 14.52 -8.75 14.68
C GLY A 515 14.18 -8.42 13.21
N GLY A 516 13.36 -7.40 12.97
CA GLY A 516 12.89 -7.03 11.63
C GLY A 516 11.70 -7.85 11.13
N ASN A 517 11.07 -8.67 11.99
CA ASN A 517 9.82 -9.32 11.61
C ASN A 517 8.65 -8.35 11.76
N MET A 518 7.60 -8.57 10.97
CA MET A 518 6.37 -7.79 11.07
C MET A 518 5.25 -8.65 11.66
N TRP A 519 4.71 -8.23 12.79
CA TRP A 519 3.55 -8.86 13.42
C TRP A 519 2.28 -8.17 12.95
N VAL A 520 1.27 -8.92 12.53
CA VAL A 520 0.08 -8.38 11.85
C VAL A 520 -1.19 -8.98 12.43
N THR A 521 -2.17 -8.14 12.78
CA THR A 521 -3.52 -8.60 13.13
C THR A 521 -4.30 -8.89 11.85
N LEU A 522 -5.01 -10.02 11.83
CA LEU A 522 -5.87 -10.40 10.71
C LEU A 522 -7.34 -10.31 11.12
N ALA A 523 -8.18 -9.64 10.34
CA ALA A 523 -9.62 -9.69 10.42
C ALA A 523 -10.18 -10.85 9.58
N GLY A 524 -11.44 -11.24 9.83
CA GLY A 524 -12.09 -12.40 9.23
C GLY A 524 -11.77 -13.74 9.93
N THR A 525 -10.62 -13.83 10.59
CA THR A 525 -10.25 -14.94 11.50
C THR A 525 -9.64 -14.37 12.77
N ASP A 526 -9.68 -15.09 13.90
CA ASP A 526 -9.01 -14.64 15.12
C ASP A 526 -7.54 -15.13 15.10
N THR A 527 -6.73 -14.54 14.21
CA THR A 527 -5.35 -14.97 13.94
C THR A 527 -4.39 -13.80 13.97
N ILE A 528 -3.19 -14.04 14.50
CA ILE A 528 -2.04 -13.12 14.36
C ILE A 528 -1.06 -13.72 13.35
N ALA A 529 -0.54 -12.91 12.44
CA ALA A 529 0.53 -13.31 11.52
C ALA A 529 1.89 -12.75 11.94
N ARG A 530 2.96 -13.49 11.65
CA ARG A 530 4.34 -12.98 11.65
C ARG A 530 4.92 -13.15 10.25
N VAL A 531 5.14 -12.03 9.59
CA VAL A 531 5.90 -11.97 8.34
C VAL A 531 7.38 -11.95 8.70
N ARG A 532 8.17 -12.81 8.07
CA ARG A 532 9.64 -12.84 8.16
C ARG A 532 10.22 -12.28 6.85
N PRO A 533 10.44 -10.95 6.76
CA PRO A 533 10.71 -10.31 5.49
C PRO A 533 12.03 -10.80 4.89
N THR A 534 12.02 -11.08 3.59
CA THR A 534 13.25 -11.29 2.82
C THR A 534 13.54 -10.07 1.94
N GLU A 535 14.59 -10.14 1.13
CA GLU A 535 14.85 -9.11 0.13
C GLU A 535 13.67 -8.99 -0.83
N ALA A 536 13.09 -10.09 -1.32
CA ALA A 536 11.90 -10.09 -2.16
C ALA A 536 10.65 -10.28 -1.29
N LEU A 537 9.96 -9.18 -0.95
CA LEU A 537 8.90 -9.22 0.07
C LEU A 537 7.81 -10.26 -0.25
N ALA A 538 7.39 -10.37 -1.51
CA ALA A 538 6.37 -11.33 -1.97
C ALA A 538 6.69 -12.81 -1.69
N ARG A 539 7.97 -13.15 -1.46
CA ARG A 539 8.43 -14.52 -1.15
C ARG A 539 8.65 -14.75 0.34
N SER A 540 8.32 -13.77 1.18
CA SER A 540 8.56 -13.85 2.62
C SER A 540 7.65 -14.89 3.28
N ALA A 541 8.18 -15.59 4.27
CA ALA A 541 7.39 -16.56 5.03
C ALA A 541 6.39 -15.84 5.94
N VAL A 542 5.16 -16.37 6.00
CA VAL A 542 4.09 -15.87 6.87
C VAL A 542 3.68 -16.99 7.82
N ASP A 543 4.12 -16.89 9.08
CA ASP A 543 3.65 -17.76 10.14
C ASP A 543 2.30 -17.25 10.65
N ARG A 544 1.34 -18.13 10.94
CA ARG A 544 0.02 -17.77 11.48
C ARG A 544 -0.20 -18.41 12.84
N PHE A 545 -0.77 -17.67 13.78
CA PHE A 545 -0.98 -18.08 15.16
C PHE A 545 -2.45 -17.86 15.56
N PRO A 546 -3.28 -18.92 15.64
CA PRO A 546 -4.66 -18.80 16.07
C PRO A 546 -4.74 -18.35 17.53
N VAL A 547 -5.57 -17.34 17.80
CA VAL A 547 -5.78 -16.80 19.15
C VAL A 547 -6.51 -17.84 20.02
N PRO A 548 -6.06 -18.09 21.27
CA PRO A 548 -6.73 -19.02 22.17
C PRO A 548 -8.24 -18.71 22.32
N GLY A 549 -9.09 -19.67 22.01
CA GLY A 549 -10.56 -19.54 22.11
C GLY A 549 -11.23 -18.85 20.92
N GLY A 550 -10.47 -18.26 19.99
CA GLY A 550 -10.99 -17.54 18.83
C GLY A 550 -11.31 -18.42 17.62
N ARG A 551 -11.99 -17.83 16.64
CA ARG A 551 -12.35 -18.41 15.35
C ARG A 551 -11.11 -18.76 14.53
N THR A 552 -11.08 -19.98 14.00
CA THR A 552 -10.01 -20.43 13.09
C THR A 552 -10.40 -20.36 11.61
N ALA A 553 -11.67 -20.07 11.31
CA ALA A 553 -12.22 -19.91 9.97
C ALA A 553 -13.41 -18.93 9.99
N ILE A 554 -13.80 -18.41 8.81
CA ILE A 554 -14.89 -17.42 8.66
C ILE A 554 -16.25 -18.01 9.08
N ASP A 555 -16.48 -19.29 8.82
CA ASP A 555 -17.71 -20.03 9.09
C ASP A 555 -17.79 -20.61 10.51
N ASP A 556 -16.79 -20.31 11.35
CA ASP A 556 -16.73 -20.78 12.74
C ASP A 556 -17.85 -20.14 13.59
N PRO A 557 -18.72 -20.94 14.23
CA PRO A 557 -19.90 -20.43 14.93
C PRO A 557 -19.58 -19.75 16.27
N ARG A 558 -18.33 -19.83 16.77
CA ARG A 558 -17.92 -19.17 18.01
C ARG A 558 -18.06 -17.65 17.88
N PRO A 559 -18.26 -16.87 18.96
CA PRO A 559 -18.13 -15.42 18.90
C PRO A 559 -16.70 -15.02 18.46
N PRO A 560 -16.53 -13.98 17.63
CA PRO A 560 -15.22 -13.48 17.26
C PRO A 560 -14.54 -12.83 18.47
N LEU A 561 -13.23 -12.98 18.57
CA LEU A 561 -12.42 -12.21 19.52
C LEU A 561 -11.98 -10.86 18.91
N ALA A 562 -11.91 -10.79 17.58
CA ALA A 562 -11.60 -9.60 16.79
C ALA A 562 -10.27 -8.92 17.19
N PRO A 563 -9.11 -9.52 16.84
CA PRO A 563 -7.82 -8.86 16.95
C PRO A 563 -7.84 -7.51 16.22
N ALA A 564 -7.54 -6.42 16.93
CA ALA A 564 -7.64 -5.07 16.39
C ALA A 564 -6.26 -4.44 16.17
N ASP A 565 -5.59 -3.96 17.22
CA ASP A 565 -4.27 -3.32 17.15
C ASP A 565 -3.18 -4.20 17.79
N ILE A 566 -1.92 -3.93 17.46
CA ILE A 566 -0.77 -4.71 17.88
C ILE A 566 0.45 -3.84 18.18
N THR A 567 1.20 -4.20 19.22
CA THR A 567 2.41 -3.49 19.64
C THR A 567 3.46 -4.48 20.15
N VAL A 568 4.73 -4.10 20.08
CA VAL A 568 5.85 -4.88 20.63
C VAL A 568 6.49 -4.06 21.75
N ASP A 569 6.56 -4.62 22.96
CA ASP A 569 7.15 -3.91 24.09
C ASP A 569 8.68 -3.92 24.06
N GLY A 570 9.31 -3.16 24.97
CA GLY A 570 10.77 -3.04 25.04
C GLY A 570 11.53 -4.35 25.30
N ARG A 571 10.85 -5.44 25.65
CA ARG A 571 11.41 -6.78 25.87
C ARG A 571 11.18 -7.72 24.67
N GLY A 572 10.50 -7.26 23.64
CA GLY A 572 10.14 -8.05 22.48
C GLY A 572 8.90 -8.93 22.69
N ILE A 573 8.11 -8.71 23.75
CA ILE A 573 6.81 -9.38 23.90
C ILE A 573 5.79 -8.65 23.04
N VAL A 574 5.00 -9.42 22.30
CA VAL A 574 3.99 -8.89 21.39
C VAL A 574 2.64 -8.86 22.09
N TRP A 575 1.93 -7.75 21.96
CA TRP A 575 0.65 -7.49 22.59
C TRP A 575 -0.37 -7.07 21.56
N ALA A 576 -1.59 -7.59 21.63
CA ALA A 576 -2.68 -7.18 20.76
C ALA A 576 -3.97 -6.96 21.54
N THR A 577 -4.85 -6.11 21.04
CA THR A 577 -6.21 -5.94 21.59
C THR A 577 -7.17 -6.93 20.93
N LEU A 578 -8.12 -7.44 21.72
CA LEU A 578 -9.21 -8.29 21.26
C LEU A 578 -10.52 -7.52 21.50
N ALA A 579 -10.99 -6.82 20.47
CA ALA A 579 -12.07 -5.83 20.59
C ALA A 579 -13.39 -6.46 21.04
N SER A 580 -13.83 -7.52 20.37
CA SER A 580 -15.05 -8.25 20.73
C SER A 580 -14.81 -9.20 21.90
N GLY A 581 -13.57 -9.69 22.07
CA GLY A 581 -13.17 -10.54 23.20
C GLY A 581 -13.06 -9.84 24.56
N ASN A 582 -13.17 -8.51 24.62
CA ASN A 582 -12.97 -7.68 25.82
C ASN A 582 -11.69 -8.06 26.59
N ALA A 583 -10.59 -8.22 25.86
CA ALA A 583 -9.36 -8.78 26.39
C ALA A 583 -8.11 -8.22 25.70
N LEU A 584 -6.96 -8.43 26.34
CA LEU A 584 -5.64 -8.24 25.74
C LEU A 584 -5.01 -9.60 25.46
N LEU A 585 -4.28 -9.70 24.36
CA LEU A 585 -3.53 -10.88 23.96
C LEU A 585 -2.04 -10.64 24.19
N ARG A 586 -1.41 -11.53 24.96
CA ARG A 586 0.05 -11.59 25.12
C ARG A 586 0.60 -12.72 24.25
N ILE A 587 1.70 -12.47 23.57
CA ILE A 587 2.38 -13.42 22.70
C ILE A 587 3.88 -13.37 23.01
N ASN A 588 4.47 -14.51 23.38
CA ASN A 588 5.91 -14.62 23.57
C ASN A 588 6.58 -15.18 22.30
N PRO A 589 7.30 -14.37 21.50
CA PRO A 589 7.92 -14.83 20.25
C PRO A 589 8.89 -16.00 20.41
N ALA A 590 9.46 -16.21 21.59
CA ALA A 590 10.37 -17.33 21.87
C ALA A 590 9.64 -18.67 22.07
N LEU A 591 8.33 -18.65 22.32
CA LEU A 591 7.53 -19.85 22.66
C LEU A 591 6.47 -20.20 21.62
N VAL A 592 6.13 -19.28 20.73
CA VAL A 592 5.09 -19.48 19.71
C VAL A 592 5.52 -20.46 18.63
N GLN A 593 4.55 -21.27 18.18
CA GLN A 593 4.70 -22.20 17.08
C GLN A 593 3.58 -21.97 16.05
N ALA A 594 3.96 -21.88 14.78
CA ALA A 594 3.02 -21.64 13.69
C ALA A 594 1.91 -22.70 13.67
N GLY A 595 0.68 -22.27 13.43
CA GLY A 595 -0.53 -23.11 13.43
C GLY A 595 -1.07 -23.43 14.83
N THR A 596 -0.45 -22.95 15.90
CA THR A 596 -0.87 -23.23 17.29
C THR A 596 -1.05 -21.96 18.11
N SER A 597 -1.71 -22.10 19.26
CA SER A 597 -1.85 -21.04 20.26
C SER A 597 -0.79 -21.11 21.38
N GLN A 598 0.23 -21.96 21.24
CA GLN A 598 1.30 -22.11 22.23
C GLN A 598 2.06 -20.79 22.40
N GLY A 599 2.43 -20.44 23.64
CA GLY A 599 3.13 -19.19 23.93
C GLY A 599 2.25 -17.94 23.93
N MET A 600 0.94 -18.10 23.70
CA MET A 600 -0.06 -17.04 23.74
C MET A 600 -0.92 -17.12 25.01
N LYS A 601 -1.31 -15.96 25.55
CA LYS A 601 -2.18 -15.85 26.73
C LYS A 601 -3.21 -14.74 26.51
N VAL A 602 -4.48 -15.07 26.59
CA VAL A 602 -5.58 -14.10 26.63
C VAL A 602 -5.77 -13.63 28.07
N ILE A 603 -5.75 -12.32 28.28
CA ILE A 603 -5.89 -11.67 29.58
C ILE A 603 -7.21 -10.87 29.54
N PRO A 604 -8.28 -11.34 30.19
CA PRO A 604 -9.57 -10.67 30.17
C PRO A 604 -9.51 -9.33 30.91
N LEU A 605 -10.19 -8.32 30.34
CA LEU A 605 -10.47 -7.06 31.03
C LEU A 605 -11.59 -7.24 32.03
N GLU A 606 -11.68 -6.34 33.01
CA GLU A 606 -12.83 -6.26 33.89
C GLU A 606 -14.12 -6.07 33.07
N ALA A 607 -15.16 -6.82 33.46
CA ALA A 607 -16.46 -6.72 32.82
C ALA A 607 -16.94 -5.26 32.81
N CYS A 608 -17.61 -4.83 31.74
CA CYS A 608 -18.17 -3.49 31.75
C CYS A 608 -19.34 -3.44 32.75
N PRO A 609 -19.25 -2.66 33.83
CA PRO A 609 -20.33 -2.59 34.81
C PRO A 609 -21.57 -1.96 34.18
N THR A 610 -22.75 -2.48 34.52
CA THR A 610 -24.05 -2.00 34.01
C THR A 610 -24.36 -0.55 34.39
N SER A 611 -23.59 0.04 35.31
CA SER A 611 -23.63 1.46 35.70
C SER A 611 -23.06 2.39 34.64
N ILE A 612 -22.22 1.92 33.72
CA ILE A 612 -21.74 2.70 32.57
C ILE A 612 -22.79 2.60 31.47
N GLN A 613 -23.69 3.59 31.38
CA GLN A 613 -24.74 3.67 30.35
C GLN A 613 -24.20 3.64 28.90
N ARG A 614 -22.88 3.79 28.69
CA ARG A 614 -22.24 3.91 27.38
C ARG A 614 -21.68 2.60 26.79
N CYS A 615 -21.54 1.52 27.57
CA CYS A 615 -21.19 0.20 27.02
C CYS A 615 -22.38 -0.41 26.28
N ARG A 616 -22.58 0.02 25.03
CA ARG A 616 -23.64 -0.49 24.16
C ARG A 616 -23.22 -1.82 23.52
N PRO A 617 -24.17 -2.73 23.25
CA PRO A 617 -23.91 -3.88 22.37
C PRO A 617 -23.44 -3.40 21.00
N GLU A 618 -22.62 -4.21 20.32
CA GLU A 618 -22.17 -3.93 18.95
C GLU A 618 -23.39 -3.65 18.05
N MET A 619 -23.28 -2.69 17.13
CA MET A 619 -24.36 -2.35 16.20
C MET A 619 -23.92 -2.70 14.77
N PRO A 620 -24.58 -3.66 14.11
CA PRO A 620 -25.80 -4.36 14.54
C PRO A 620 -25.51 -5.41 15.63
N PRO A 621 -26.48 -5.72 16.52
CA PRO A 621 -26.27 -6.66 17.61
C PRO A 621 -25.94 -8.05 17.07
N VAL A 622 -24.78 -8.58 17.48
CA VAL A 622 -24.37 -9.94 17.16
C VAL A 622 -24.99 -10.90 18.20
N PRO A 623 -25.69 -11.96 17.78
CA PRO A 623 -26.27 -12.93 18.71
C PRO A 623 -25.21 -13.55 19.64
N ASN A 624 -25.51 -13.60 20.94
CA ASN A 624 -24.66 -14.17 22.00
C ASN A 624 -23.39 -13.38 22.36
N GLU A 625 -23.26 -12.12 21.93
CA GLU A 625 -22.21 -11.23 22.40
C GLU A 625 -22.66 -10.37 23.60
N GLY A 626 -21.84 -10.37 24.66
CA GLY A 626 -22.04 -9.53 25.84
C GLY A 626 -21.48 -8.11 25.64
N PRO A 627 -21.84 -7.15 26.52
CA PRO A 627 -21.29 -5.79 26.45
C PRO A 627 -19.76 -5.83 26.62
N THR A 628 -19.05 -5.28 25.64
CA THR A 628 -17.58 -5.16 25.62
C THR A 628 -17.16 -3.70 25.85
N ARG A 629 -16.02 -3.47 26.51
CA ARG A 629 -15.36 -2.16 26.56
C ARG A 629 -14.74 -1.79 25.21
N ARG A 630 -14.59 -2.77 24.32
CA ARG A 630 -14.03 -2.69 22.96
C ARG A 630 -12.64 -2.05 22.94
N PRO A 631 -11.61 -2.74 23.48
CA PRO A 631 -10.24 -2.26 23.38
C PRO A 631 -9.80 -2.19 21.91
N THR A 632 -9.37 -1.02 21.43
CA THR A 632 -8.98 -0.79 20.02
C THR A 632 -7.49 -0.55 19.87
N ARG A 633 -7.00 0.71 19.92
CA ARG A 633 -5.58 1.04 19.79
C ARG A 633 -4.82 0.81 21.09
N ILE A 634 -3.58 0.33 21.00
CA ILE A 634 -2.75 -0.03 22.16
C ILE A 634 -1.31 0.51 22.05
N LYS A 635 -0.77 0.97 23.17
CA LYS A 635 0.65 1.30 23.33
C LYS A 635 1.22 0.58 24.54
N SER A 636 2.49 0.23 24.45
CA SER A 636 3.21 -0.48 25.50
C SER A 636 4.44 0.30 25.95
N MET A 637 4.78 0.14 27.23
CA MET A 637 6.03 0.62 27.82
C MET A 637 6.47 -0.31 28.95
N ILE A 638 7.71 -0.14 29.40
CA ILE A 638 8.24 -0.84 30.58
C ILE A 638 8.34 0.15 31.74
N ASP A 639 7.86 -0.24 32.92
CA ASP A 639 7.99 0.58 34.14
C ASP A 639 9.30 0.30 34.91
N GLY A 640 9.60 1.13 35.92
CA GLY A 640 10.77 1.03 36.79
C GLY A 640 10.97 -0.32 37.51
N LEU A 641 9.97 -1.22 37.52
CA LEU A 641 10.06 -2.57 38.08
C LEU A 641 10.26 -3.64 37.00
N GLY A 642 10.41 -3.25 35.74
CA GLY A 642 10.55 -4.16 34.60
C GLY A 642 9.23 -4.81 34.17
N HIS A 643 8.09 -4.30 34.63
CA HIS A 643 6.77 -4.80 34.21
C HIS A 643 6.28 -4.07 32.96
N THR A 644 5.48 -4.75 32.15
CA THR A 644 4.84 -4.11 30.99
C THR A 644 3.63 -3.31 31.46
N VAL A 645 3.55 -2.07 31.01
CA VAL A 645 2.37 -1.22 31.13
C VAL A 645 1.76 -1.05 29.76
N LEU A 646 0.48 -1.36 29.65
CA LEU A 646 -0.31 -1.28 28.43
C LEU A 646 -1.36 -0.19 28.60
N TRP A 647 -1.39 0.75 27.67
CA TRP A 647 -2.45 1.75 27.55
C TRP A 647 -3.27 1.44 26.30
N PHE A 648 -4.59 1.55 26.38
CA PHE A 648 -5.46 1.24 25.26
C PHE A 648 -6.72 2.10 25.26
N ALA A 649 -7.24 2.41 24.07
CA ALA A 649 -8.53 3.06 23.91
C ALA A 649 -9.66 2.05 24.12
N GLU A 650 -10.70 2.47 24.85
CA GLU A 650 -11.93 1.69 25.09
C GLU A 650 -13.10 2.35 24.35
N ALA A 651 -13.17 2.12 23.04
CA ALA A 651 -14.15 2.78 22.18
C ALA A 651 -15.60 2.53 22.61
N GLY A 652 -15.88 1.32 23.13
CA GLY A 652 -17.21 0.92 23.61
C GLY A 652 -17.55 1.51 24.98
N ALA A 653 -16.57 1.77 25.83
CA ALA A 653 -16.77 2.36 27.15
C ALA A 653 -16.63 3.90 27.18
N SER A 654 -16.16 4.50 26.08
CA SER A 654 -15.74 5.91 26.05
C SER A 654 -14.70 6.20 27.13
N GLY A 655 -13.64 5.40 27.15
CA GLY A 655 -12.61 5.48 28.17
C GLY A 655 -11.22 5.13 27.66
N ILE A 656 -10.24 5.32 28.54
CA ILE A 656 -8.86 4.88 28.35
C ILE A 656 -8.56 3.83 29.41
N GLY A 657 -8.09 2.66 28.99
CA GLY A 657 -7.69 1.58 29.87
C GLY A 657 -6.18 1.57 30.11
N ALA A 658 -5.79 1.13 31.31
CA ALA A 658 -4.41 0.86 31.69
C ALA A 658 -4.30 -0.52 32.33
N MET A 659 -3.33 -1.32 31.91
CA MET A 659 -3.03 -2.60 32.52
C MET A 659 -1.54 -2.74 32.80
N ARG A 660 -1.22 -3.19 34.01
CA ARG A 660 0.15 -3.53 34.41
C ARG A 660 0.28 -5.04 34.54
N VAL A 661 1.31 -5.60 33.92
CA VAL A 661 1.48 -7.05 33.81
C VAL A 661 2.94 -7.43 34.05
N THR A 662 3.16 -8.49 34.83
CA THR A 662 4.48 -9.10 34.98
C THR A 662 5.01 -9.65 33.65
N GLU A 663 6.28 -10.02 33.64
CA GLU A 663 6.92 -10.64 32.48
C GLU A 663 6.17 -11.88 31.98
N ASP A 664 5.72 -12.76 32.87
CA ASP A 664 5.00 -14.01 32.54
C ASP A 664 3.51 -13.81 32.18
N GLY A 665 3.04 -12.56 32.17
CA GLY A 665 1.66 -12.24 31.80
C GLY A 665 0.68 -12.29 32.97
N THR A 666 1.14 -12.24 34.22
CA THR A 666 0.28 -12.15 35.41
C THR A 666 -0.17 -10.70 35.60
N LYS A 667 -1.49 -10.49 35.65
CA LYS A 667 -2.09 -9.17 35.83
C LYS A 667 -1.79 -8.65 37.25
N LEU A 668 -1.16 -7.48 37.34
CA LEU A 668 -0.82 -6.81 38.60
C LEU A 668 -1.84 -5.73 38.95
N ASN A 669 -2.15 -4.88 37.98
CA ASN A 669 -3.09 -3.76 38.15
C ASN A 669 -3.89 -3.56 36.86
N GLU A 670 -5.10 -3.04 37.02
CA GLU A 670 -5.98 -2.64 35.93
C GLU A 670 -6.74 -1.38 36.37
N ALA A 671 -6.91 -0.44 35.45
CA ALA A 671 -7.68 0.78 35.68
C ALA A 671 -8.36 1.21 34.38
N HIS A 672 -9.54 1.82 34.54
CA HIS A 672 -10.34 2.34 33.43
C HIS A 672 -10.71 3.79 33.76
N PHE A 673 -10.42 4.71 32.85
CA PHE A 673 -10.61 6.13 33.04
C PHE A 673 -11.69 6.62 32.08
N ASP A 674 -12.74 7.26 32.62
CA ASP A 674 -13.70 7.99 31.79
C ASP A 674 -12.98 9.16 31.10
N CYS A 675 -13.04 9.20 29.77
CA CYS A 675 -12.40 10.25 28.99
C CYS A 675 -13.27 11.49 28.83
N GLY A 676 -14.52 11.51 29.34
CA GLY A 676 -15.45 12.62 29.10
C GLY A 676 -15.72 12.87 27.61
N CYS A 677 -15.55 11.85 26.78
CA CYS A 677 -15.62 11.89 25.32
C CYS A 677 -16.52 10.77 24.78
N LEU A 678 -16.63 10.62 23.45
CA LEU A 678 -17.32 9.53 22.79
C LEU A 678 -16.33 8.78 21.90
N ALA A 679 -16.20 7.48 22.14
CA ALA A 679 -15.41 6.54 21.34
C ALA A 679 -14.00 7.07 20.96
N PRO A 680 -13.07 7.17 21.94
CA PRO A 680 -11.69 7.51 21.61
C PRO A 680 -11.13 6.47 20.61
N GLU A 681 -10.55 6.94 19.50
CA GLU A 681 -10.16 6.04 18.40
C GLU A 681 -8.69 5.66 18.46
N SER A 682 -7.80 6.66 18.56
CA SER A 682 -6.36 6.46 18.53
C SER A 682 -5.67 7.08 19.74
N ILE A 683 -4.55 6.47 20.15
CA ILE A 683 -3.76 6.89 21.30
C ILE A 683 -2.27 6.89 20.98
N ASP A 684 -1.54 7.77 21.65
CA ASP A 684 -0.08 7.68 21.72
C ASP A 684 0.46 8.17 23.07
N LEU A 685 1.69 7.76 23.41
CA LEU A 685 2.31 8.06 24.69
C LEU A 685 3.21 9.29 24.59
N GLY A 686 2.97 10.26 25.47
CA GLY A 686 3.84 11.42 25.65
C GLY A 686 5.10 11.07 26.45
N PRO A 687 6.22 11.79 26.23
CA PRO A 687 7.47 11.62 26.97
C PRO A 687 7.38 11.84 28.47
N ASP A 688 6.31 12.48 28.93
CA ASP A 688 6.00 12.71 30.34
C ASP A 688 5.10 11.63 30.95
N GLY A 689 4.82 10.54 30.22
CA GLY A 689 3.92 9.47 30.64
C GLY A 689 2.43 9.82 30.47
N SER A 690 2.10 10.94 29.82
CA SER A 690 0.72 11.24 29.41
C SER A 690 0.25 10.28 28.33
N VAL A 691 -1.05 10.04 28.26
CA VAL A 691 -1.70 9.41 27.12
C VAL A 691 -2.45 10.49 26.34
N TRP A 692 -2.04 10.68 25.09
CA TRP A 692 -2.73 11.55 24.13
C TRP A 692 -3.71 10.70 23.33
N PHE A 693 -4.88 11.26 23.01
CA PHE A 693 -5.91 10.51 22.27
C PHE A 693 -6.80 11.41 21.41
N THR A 694 -7.35 10.84 20.34
CA THR A 694 -8.29 11.55 19.46
C THR A 694 -9.74 11.42 19.94
N GLN A 695 -10.54 12.47 19.76
CA GLN A 695 -11.98 12.50 20.04
C GLN A 695 -12.72 12.84 18.75
N ILE A 696 -13.07 11.80 17.98
CA ILE A 696 -13.59 11.95 16.60
C ILE A 696 -14.84 12.82 16.58
N PHE A 697 -15.82 12.52 17.43
CA PHE A 697 -17.13 13.16 17.36
C PHE A 697 -17.17 14.54 18.01
N GLU A 698 -16.31 14.79 19.00
CA GLU A 698 -16.23 16.08 19.67
C GLU A 698 -15.28 17.08 18.99
N ASN A 699 -14.50 16.64 17.99
CA ASN A 699 -13.48 17.44 17.31
C ASN A 699 -12.40 17.96 18.27
N ARG A 700 -11.84 17.07 19.10
CA ARG A 700 -10.84 17.42 20.12
C ARG A 700 -9.68 16.45 20.17
N ILE A 701 -8.59 16.92 20.75
CA ILE A 701 -7.49 16.08 21.24
C ILE A 701 -7.59 16.00 22.77
N GLY A 702 -7.51 14.80 23.33
CA GLY A 702 -7.47 14.57 24.77
C GLY A 702 -6.07 14.28 25.28
N ARG A 703 -5.80 14.65 26.53
CA ARG A 703 -4.58 14.29 27.27
C ARG A 703 -4.94 13.81 28.66
N LEU A 704 -4.66 12.54 28.93
CA LEU A 704 -4.77 11.94 30.25
C LEU A 704 -3.40 11.91 30.91
N ARG A 705 -3.29 12.47 32.12
CA ARG A 705 -2.09 12.39 32.97
C ARG A 705 -2.39 11.57 34.22
N PRO A 706 -1.78 10.37 34.37
CA PRO A 706 -1.94 9.58 35.58
C PRO A 706 -1.22 10.23 36.77
N ASP A 707 -1.74 10.02 37.98
CA ASP A 707 -1.03 10.40 39.20
C ASP A 707 0.23 9.54 39.35
N PRO A 708 1.44 10.13 39.43
CA PRO A 708 2.68 9.35 39.57
C PRO A 708 2.74 8.53 40.87
N THR A 709 1.97 8.90 41.90
CA THR A 709 1.92 8.20 43.19
C THR A 709 0.87 7.08 43.24
N SER A 710 -0.12 7.13 42.35
CA SER A 710 -1.17 6.11 42.24
C SER A 710 -1.69 6.00 40.79
N PRO A 711 -0.86 5.54 39.84
CA PRO A 711 -1.15 5.62 38.40
C PRO A 711 -2.32 4.75 37.94
N TYR A 712 -2.79 3.84 38.79
CA TYR A 712 -3.93 2.94 38.53
C TYR A 712 -5.16 3.28 39.40
N SER A 713 -5.21 4.49 39.98
CA SER A 713 -6.42 4.97 40.66
C SER A 713 -7.22 5.87 39.74
N SER A 714 -8.48 5.49 39.48
CA SER A 714 -9.41 6.25 38.63
C SER A 714 -9.79 7.63 39.20
N SER A 715 -9.58 7.88 40.49
CA SER A 715 -9.87 9.15 41.15
C SER A 715 -8.75 10.19 41.08
N ALA A 716 -7.57 9.83 40.53
CA ALA A 716 -6.35 10.63 40.64
C ALA A 716 -5.82 11.19 39.30
N VAL A 717 -6.56 11.04 38.19
CA VAL A 717 -6.10 11.49 36.87
C VAL A 717 -6.43 12.96 36.60
N ARG A 718 -5.52 13.68 35.92
CA ARG A 718 -5.84 14.98 35.32
C ARG A 718 -6.12 14.78 33.83
N LEU A 719 -7.31 15.18 33.42
CA LEU A 719 -7.77 15.10 32.03
C LEU A 719 -7.88 16.51 31.44
N ASP A 720 -7.23 16.72 30.29
CA ASP A 720 -7.33 17.95 29.51
C ASP A 720 -7.91 17.64 28.12
N HIS A 721 -8.69 18.59 27.59
CA HIS A 721 -9.23 18.55 26.23
C HIS A 721 -8.78 19.79 25.48
N TYR A 722 -8.46 19.65 24.20
CA TYR A 722 -8.03 20.73 23.31
C TYR A 722 -8.93 20.73 22.09
N ASP A 723 -9.70 21.81 21.89
CA ASP A 723 -10.56 21.95 20.72
C ASP A 723 -9.72 22.15 19.45
N ILE A 724 -9.98 21.32 18.44
CA ILE A 724 -9.34 21.45 17.13
C ILE A 724 -9.97 22.65 16.40
N PRO A 725 -9.17 23.55 15.79
CA PRO A 725 -9.72 24.69 15.08
C PRO A 725 -10.55 24.28 13.86
N GLY A 726 -10.06 23.39 13.00
CA GLY A 726 -10.74 22.94 11.79
C GLY A 726 -11.93 22.02 12.07
N ALA A 727 -13.02 22.20 11.30
CA ALA A 727 -14.14 21.26 11.28
C ALA A 727 -14.96 21.37 9.98
N ALA A 728 -15.52 20.26 9.52
CA ALA A 728 -16.51 20.20 8.45
C ALA A 728 -17.79 19.48 8.91
N GLN A 729 -18.88 19.69 8.19
CA GLN A 729 -20.13 18.97 8.43
C GLN A 729 -20.02 17.55 7.88
N VAL A 730 -20.17 16.55 8.73
CA VAL A 730 -20.08 15.13 8.38
C VAL A 730 -21.39 14.44 8.75
N ALA A 731 -21.97 13.70 7.80
CA ALA A 731 -23.13 12.86 8.07
C ALA A 731 -22.65 11.50 8.62
N ASP A 732 -23.10 11.13 9.82
CA ASP A 732 -22.70 9.88 10.48
C ASP A 732 -23.92 9.19 11.10
N PRO A 733 -24.23 7.92 10.73
CA PRO A 733 -25.39 7.19 11.22
C PRO A 733 -25.29 6.76 12.70
N VAL A 734 -24.10 6.79 13.30
CA VAL A 734 -23.85 6.37 14.69
C VAL A 734 -23.87 7.57 15.64
N ALA A 735 -23.66 8.79 15.12
CA ALA A 735 -23.70 10.02 15.91
C ALA A 735 -25.13 10.44 16.29
N PRO A 736 -25.36 10.97 17.51
CA PRO A 736 -26.67 11.50 17.89
C PRO A 736 -27.07 12.69 17.00
N GLY A 737 -28.10 12.51 16.16
CA GLY A 737 -28.63 13.56 15.27
C GLY A 737 -28.19 13.49 13.81
N GLY A 738 -27.42 12.48 13.41
CA GLY A 738 -27.12 12.14 12.00
C GLY A 738 -26.11 13.08 11.30
N VAL A 739 -25.80 14.23 11.88
CA VAL A 739 -24.83 15.20 11.37
C VAL A 739 -24.01 15.78 12.51
N VAL A 740 -22.68 15.76 12.39
CA VAL A 740 -21.72 16.34 13.35
C VAL A 740 -20.76 17.31 12.66
N PHE A 741 -20.23 18.28 13.41
CA PHE A 741 -19.16 19.16 12.93
C PHE A 741 -17.82 18.68 13.48
N THR A 742 -16.96 18.16 12.61
CA THR A 742 -15.68 17.58 13.00
C THR A 742 -14.69 17.57 11.84
N SER A 743 -13.40 17.62 12.15
CA SER A 743 -12.30 17.35 11.22
C SER A 743 -12.08 15.85 10.99
N LEU A 744 -12.78 15.00 11.76
CA LEU A 744 -12.53 13.56 11.90
C LEU A 744 -11.07 13.27 12.27
N PRO A 745 -10.64 13.62 13.50
CA PRO A 745 -9.30 13.28 13.96
C PRO A 745 -9.18 11.77 14.18
N LEU A 746 -8.63 11.05 13.20
CA LEU A 746 -8.62 9.57 13.21
C LEU A 746 -7.43 9.01 13.98
N SER A 747 -6.23 9.52 13.72
CA SER A 747 -4.98 8.94 14.22
C SER A 747 -4.04 9.99 14.79
N ILE A 748 -3.17 9.58 15.70
CA ILE A 748 -2.31 10.46 16.50
C ILE A 748 -0.92 9.86 16.67
N ALA A 749 0.10 10.72 16.66
CA ALA A 749 1.48 10.36 16.95
C ALA A 749 2.21 11.50 17.67
N VAL A 750 2.97 11.19 18.71
CA VAL A 750 3.80 12.16 19.44
C VAL A 750 5.23 12.11 18.90
N ASP A 751 5.75 13.24 18.43
CA ASP A 751 7.13 13.31 17.95
C ASP A 751 8.14 13.50 19.07
N GLY A 752 9.44 13.38 18.74
CA GLY A 752 10.51 13.54 19.72
C GLY A 752 10.56 14.94 20.37
N ARG A 753 9.96 15.96 19.75
CA ARG A 753 9.85 17.33 20.28
C ARG A 753 8.60 17.51 21.17
N ASN A 754 7.93 16.42 21.53
CA ASN A 754 6.69 16.43 22.29
C ASN A 754 5.53 17.13 21.55
N ARG A 755 5.59 17.22 20.22
CA ARG A 755 4.46 17.71 19.42
C ARG A 755 3.51 16.57 19.13
N VAL A 756 2.22 16.85 19.22
CA VAL A 756 1.16 15.87 19.06
C VAL A 756 0.58 16.05 17.66
N TRP A 757 0.98 15.19 16.74
CA TRP A 757 0.51 15.18 15.37
C TRP A 757 -0.75 14.35 15.23
N PHE A 758 -1.68 14.77 14.38
CA PHE A 758 -2.90 14.04 14.08
C PHE A 758 -3.39 14.29 12.65
N SER A 759 -4.13 13.32 12.13
CA SER A 759 -4.83 13.42 10.84
C SER A 759 -6.17 14.13 10.97
N GLU A 760 -6.61 14.83 9.92
CA GLU A 760 -7.93 15.47 9.82
C GLU A 760 -8.63 15.00 8.53
N SER A 761 -9.20 13.78 8.57
CA SER A 761 -9.69 13.08 7.38
C SER A 761 -10.76 13.89 6.61
N ALA A 762 -11.71 14.49 7.33
CA ALA A 762 -12.81 15.26 6.71
C ALA A 762 -12.33 16.55 6.02
N LEU A 763 -11.17 17.08 6.43
CA LEU A 763 -10.59 18.30 5.87
C LEU A 763 -9.50 18.03 4.85
N SER A 764 -9.13 16.76 4.62
CA SER A 764 -7.92 16.43 3.85
C SER A 764 -6.68 17.14 4.42
N GLY A 765 -6.62 17.22 5.75
CA GLY A 765 -5.62 17.99 6.49
C GLY A 765 -4.77 17.14 7.42
N ILE A 766 -3.65 17.71 7.83
CA ILE A 766 -2.81 17.21 8.91
C ILE A 766 -2.58 18.38 9.85
N ALA A 767 -2.59 18.13 11.14
CA ALA A 767 -2.30 19.15 12.12
C ALA A 767 -1.38 18.64 13.22
N TRP A 768 -0.79 19.59 13.94
CA TRP A 768 -0.11 19.27 15.18
C TRP A 768 -0.39 20.31 16.26
N LEU A 769 -0.38 19.81 17.49
CA LEU A 769 -0.53 20.55 18.73
C LEU A 769 0.81 20.60 19.46
N ASP A 770 1.21 21.79 19.90
CA ASP A 770 2.33 22.01 20.80
C ASP A 770 1.85 22.10 22.25
N PRO A 771 2.08 21.07 23.10
CA PRO A 771 1.64 21.08 24.48
C PRO A 771 2.26 22.19 25.35
N ALA A 772 3.37 22.81 24.91
CA ALA A 772 4.01 23.90 25.65
C ALA A 772 3.25 25.23 25.55
N THR A 773 2.51 25.42 24.46
CA THR A 773 1.77 26.66 24.19
C THR A 773 0.26 26.46 24.16
N ALA A 774 -0.20 25.22 24.01
CA ALA A 774 -1.60 24.86 24.01
C ALA A 774 -2.31 25.15 25.34
N VAL A 775 -3.55 25.62 25.24
CA VAL A 775 -4.41 25.89 26.40
C VAL A 775 -5.59 24.92 26.38
N PRO A 776 -5.80 24.13 27.45
CA PRO A 776 -6.97 23.26 27.55
C PRO A 776 -8.29 24.04 27.52
N SER A 777 -9.29 23.49 26.85
CA SER A 777 -10.65 23.99 26.86
C SER A 777 -11.28 23.81 28.24
N PRO A 778 -12.04 24.80 28.76
CA PRO A 778 -12.77 24.66 30.01
C PRO A 778 -13.74 23.48 29.94
N ALA A 779 -13.84 22.68 31.01
CA ALA A 779 -14.71 21.50 31.07
C ALA A 779 -16.21 21.79 30.80
N SER A 780 -16.64 23.05 30.91
CA SER A 780 -18.02 23.51 30.69
C SER A 780 -18.23 24.29 29.38
N ALA A 781 -17.19 24.43 28.54
CA ALA A 781 -17.32 25.16 27.27
C ALA A 781 -18.05 24.30 26.22
N PRO A 782 -19.05 24.83 25.50
CA PRO A 782 -19.59 24.14 24.33
C PRO A 782 -18.48 23.95 23.29
N THR A 783 -18.45 22.79 22.63
CA THR A 783 -17.55 22.54 21.49
C THR A 783 -17.69 23.66 20.47
N CYS A 784 -16.57 24.19 19.95
CA CYS A 784 -16.60 25.33 19.03
C CYS A 784 -17.49 25.01 17.81
N PRO A 785 -18.68 25.64 17.67
CA PRO A 785 -19.67 25.17 16.71
C PRO A 785 -19.41 25.67 15.27
N GLN A 786 -18.54 26.68 15.09
CA GLN A 786 -18.21 27.29 13.80
C GLN A 786 -16.82 27.97 13.85
N PRO A 787 -15.78 27.42 13.21
CA PRO A 787 -14.41 27.97 13.32
C PRO A 787 -14.12 29.21 12.48
N ARG A 788 -14.98 29.51 11.48
CA ARG A 788 -14.76 30.62 10.53
C ARG A 788 -15.23 31.99 11.05
N THR A 789 -15.97 32.05 12.16
CA THR A 789 -16.54 33.30 12.69
C THR A 789 -15.89 33.73 14.01
N GLY A 790 -14.60 34.09 14.01
CA GLY A 790 -13.95 34.99 15.00
C GLY A 790 -13.99 34.70 16.52
N THR A 791 -14.82 33.79 17.02
CA THR A 791 -15.10 33.59 18.46
C THR A 791 -14.28 32.46 19.09
N CYS A 792 -13.51 31.69 18.30
CA CYS A 792 -12.69 30.57 18.77
C CYS A 792 -11.18 30.88 18.76
N ALA A 793 -10.78 32.12 19.06
CA ALA A 793 -9.37 32.53 19.09
C ALA A 793 -8.51 31.69 20.08
N ALA A 794 -9.10 31.23 21.19
CA ALA A 794 -8.43 30.37 22.16
C ALA A 794 -8.05 28.99 21.59
N ALA A 795 -8.90 28.40 20.73
CA ALA A 795 -8.67 27.09 20.12
C ALA A 795 -7.48 27.06 19.15
N ARG A 796 -7.04 28.22 18.62
CA ARG A 796 -5.87 28.29 17.72
C ARG A 796 -4.53 28.26 18.44
N THR A 797 -4.51 28.48 19.77
CA THR A 797 -3.26 28.62 20.50
C THR A 797 -2.56 27.27 20.60
N GLY A 798 -1.37 27.15 20.01
CA GLY A 798 -0.58 25.92 20.00
C GLY A 798 -0.94 24.93 18.89
N PHE A 799 -1.91 25.21 18.01
CA PHE A 799 -2.22 24.38 16.84
C PHE A 799 -1.59 24.92 15.56
N THR A 800 -1.15 24.01 14.69
CA THR A 800 -0.75 24.31 13.30
C THR A 800 -1.49 23.36 12.36
N GLU A 801 -2.27 23.92 11.45
CA GLU A 801 -2.99 23.18 10.40
C GLU A 801 -2.19 23.21 9.09
N ILE A 802 -2.12 22.06 8.44
CA ILE A 802 -1.39 21.84 7.20
C ILE A 802 -2.37 21.21 6.21
N GLU A 803 -2.91 22.04 5.31
CA GLU A 803 -3.74 21.55 4.21
C GLU A 803 -2.91 20.64 3.29
N GLN A 804 -3.43 19.47 2.97
CA GLN A 804 -2.85 18.64 1.93
C GLN A 804 -3.54 18.93 0.60
N PRO A 805 -2.79 19.05 -0.50
CA PRO A 805 -3.41 19.05 -1.82
C PRO A 805 -4.22 17.76 -1.98
N GLY A 806 -5.31 17.84 -2.76
CA GLY A 806 -6.09 16.66 -3.13
C GLY A 806 -5.19 15.57 -3.70
N SER A 807 -5.63 14.32 -3.57
CA SER A 807 -4.85 13.18 -4.06
C SER A 807 -4.53 13.33 -5.54
N ASP A 808 -3.59 12.54 -6.01
CA ASP A 808 -3.26 12.47 -7.44
C ASP A 808 -4.46 12.09 -8.32
N PHE A 809 -5.64 11.76 -7.77
CA PHE A 809 -6.90 11.52 -8.48
C PHE A 809 -7.92 12.66 -8.35
N ARG A 810 -7.50 13.84 -7.87
CA ARG A 810 -8.37 14.97 -7.53
C ARG A 810 -9.47 14.61 -6.52
N SER A 811 -9.26 13.53 -5.78
CA SER A 811 -10.13 13.15 -4.66
C SER A 811 -9.59 13.79 -3.38
N PRO A 812 -10.42 14.00 -2.35
CA PRO A 812 -9.92 14.31 -1.01
C PRO A 812 -8.83 13.32 -0.61
N SER A 813 -7.74 13.80 -0.01
CA SER A 813 -6.61 12.95 0.39
C SER A 813 -6.96 12.05 1.58
N ALA A 814 -7.93 12.49 2.40
CA ALA A 814 -8.48 11.79 3.56
C ALA A 814 -7.40 11.08 4.41
N PRO A 815 -6.46 11.82 5.03
CA PRO A 815 -5.44 11.19 5.88
C PRO A 815 -6.10 10.39 7.01
N ALA A 816 -5.73 9.11 7.15
CA ALA A 816 -6.26 8.22 8.17
C ALA A 816 -5.21 7.95 9.25
N ASP A 817 -4.35 6.96 9.03
CA ASP A 817 -3.36 6.53 10.02
C ASP A 817 -2.01 7.20 9.82
N VAL A 818 -1.30 7.36 10.94
CA VAL A 818 -0.12 8.21 11.02
C VAL A 818 0.98 7.57 11.87
N THR A 819 2.23 7.93 11.59
CA THR A 819 3.38 7.57 12.41
C THR A 819 4.48 8.63 12.31
N VAL A 820 5.47 8.56 13.19
CA VAL A 820 6.61 9.48 13.19
C VAL A 820 7.92 8.69 13.25
N ASP A 821 8.88 9.10 12.43
CA ASP A 821 10.23 8.53 12.42
C ASP A 821 11.20 9.28 13.36
N ARG A 822 12.41 8.74 13.52
CA ARG A 822 13.46 9.32 14.39
C ARG A 822 13.93 10.72 13.97
N ALA A 823 13.70 11.14 12.72
CA ALA A 823 13.98 12.49 12.28
C ALA A 823 12.84 13.48 12.60
N ASN A 824 11.75 13.00 13.20
CA ASN A 824 10.49 13.72 13.39
C ASN A 824 9.77 14.00 12.07
N ASN A 825 10.03 13.22 11.02
CA ASN A 825 9.16 13.25 9.86
C ASN A 825 7.88 12.53 10.23
N PHE A 826 6.77 13.18 9.91
CA PHE A 826 5.44 12.64 10.06
C PHE A 826 5.07 11.90 8.77
N TRP A 827 4.55 10.69 8.91
CA TRP A 827 4.15 9.83 7.81
C TRP A 827 2.68 9.52 7.95
N TRP A 828 1.93 9.61 6.86
CA TRP A 828 0.50 9.32 6.87
C TRP A 828 0.10 8.49 5.65
N ALA A 829 -0.96 7.71 5.82
CA ALA A 829 -1.62 6.96 4.77
C ALA A 829 -3.07 7.46 4.61
N GLY A 830 -3.53 7.56 3.37
CA GLY A 830 -4.90 7.98 3.06
C GLY A 830 -5.91 6.83 3.24
N GLU A 831 -7.04 7.14 3.88
CA GLU A 831 -8.11 6.19 4.27
C GLU A 831 -8.58 5.33 3.10
N TYR A 832 -8.75 5.94 1.93
CA TYR A 832 -9.24 5.21 0.76
C TYR A 832 -8.13 4.44 0.05
N GLY A 833 -6.86 4.68 0.33
CA GLY A 833 -5.74 3.86 -0.14
C GLY A 833 -5.18 4.24 -1.51
N ASP A 834 -4.84 5.52 -1.69
CA ASP A 834 -4.26 6.05 -2.92
C ASP A 834 -3.03 6.94 -2.69
N GLN A 835 -2.62 7.17 -1.44
CA GLN A 835 -1.59 8.14 -1.08
C GLN A 835 -0.91 7.77 0.24
N ILE A 836 0.42 7.78 0.25
CA ILE A 836 1.27 7.63 1.44
C ILE A 836 2.30 8.75 1.37
N GLU A 837 2.39 9.59 2.39
CA GLU A 837 3.16 10.82 2.30
C GLU A 837 3.92 11.17 3.57
N GLN A 838 5.03 11.87 3.34
CA GLN A 838 5.88 12.45 4.36
C GLN A 838 5.54 13.94 4.52
N VAL A 839 5.40 14.37 5.76
CA VAL A 839 5.45 15.77 6.16
C VAL A 839 6.70 15.97 7.01
N ARG A 840 7.55 16.90 6.59
CA ARG A 840 8.79 17.22 7.30
C ARG A 840 8.49 17.97 8.61
N PRO A 841 9.44 18.02 9.55
CA PRO A 841 9.20 18.65 10.85
C PRO A 841 8.84 20.15 10.79
N ASP A 842 9.14 20.82 9.69
CA ASP A 842 8.79 22.23 9.40
C ASP A 842 7.40 22.40 8.77
N GLY A 843 6.66 21.30 8.55
CA GLY A 843 5.36 21.28 7.90
C GLY A 843 5.40 21.19 6.38
N ALA A 844 6.59 21.20 5.76
CA ALA A 844 6.71 21.08 4.32
C ALA A 844 6.44 19.64 3.86
N LYS A 845 5.78 19.49 2.71
CA LYS A 845 5.62 18.19 2.04
C LYS A 845 6.99 17.60 1.67
N GLY A 846 7.16 16.31 1.98
CA GLY A 846 8.35 15.52 1.69
C GLY A 846 8.11 14.50 0.58
N LEU A 847 8.57 13.27 0.80
CA LEU A 847 8.38 12.13 -0.09
C LEU A 847 6.88 11.77 -0.24
N SER A 848 6.51 11.24 -1.40
CA SER A 848 5.16 10.76 -1.71
C SER A 848 5.20 9.43 -2.46
N PHE A 849 4.33 8.53 -2.03
CA PHE A 849 4.18 7.18 -2.52
C PHE A 849 2.69 6.82 -2.62
N ARG A 850 2.42 5.60 -3.07
CA ARG A 850 1.07 5.04 -3.24
C ARG A 850 1.07 3.61 -2.74
N GLY A 851 -0.11 3.13 -2.36
CA GLY A 851 -0.34 1.70 -2.17
C GLY A 851 -0.09 0.90 -3.44
N SER A 852 0.04 -0.41 -3.28
CA SER A 852 0.18 -1.39 -4.35
C SER A 852 -1.13 -1.61 -5.10
N VAL A 853 -2.28 -1.33 -4.48
CA VAL A 853 -3.62 -1.45 -5.08
C VAL A 853 -4.36 -0.12 -4.96
N ARG A 854 -5.08 0.26 -6.03
CA ARG A 854 -5.93 1.44 -6.02
C ARG A 854 -7.09 1.24 -5.06
N ARG A 855 -7.44 2.29 -4.32
CA ARG A 855 -8.51 2.24 -3.32
C ARG A 855 -8.31 1.10 -2.30
N GLY A 856 -7.04 0.82 -1.96
CA GLY A 856 -6.65 -0.36 -1.18
C GLY A 856 -6.99 -0.30 0.31
N LEU A 857 -7.62 0.78 0.80
CA LEU A 857 -7.79 1.10 2.21
C LEU A 857 -6.44 1.02 2.95
N THR A 858 -5.56 1.99 2.66
CA THR A 858 -4.20 1.99 3.20
C THR A 858 -4.19 2.55 4.61
N GLU A 859 -3.76 1.74 5.57
CA GLU A 859 -3.78 2.04 7.00
C GLU A 859 -2.44 1.67 7.66
N GLY A 860 -2.30 2.08 8.93
CA GLY A 860 -1.17 1.73 9.80
C GLY A 860 0.22 1.91 9.19
N PRO A 861 0.64 3.13 8.79
CA PRO A 861 2.03 3.34 8.43
C PRO A 861 2.93 3.08 9.65
N VAL A 862 4.01 2.34 9.47
CA VAL A 862 4.97 2.01 10.55
C VAL A 862 6.39 2.05 10.02
N ALA A 863 7.29 2.74 10.72
CA ALA A 863 8.72 2.72 10.43
C ALA A 863 9.39 1.52 11.11
N ASP A 864 10.28 0.80 10.42
CA ASP A 864 11.10 -0.26 11.01
C ASP A 864 12.55 0.19 11.29
N ALA A 865 13.30 -0.60 12.05
CA ALA A 865 14.66 -0.25 12.45
C ALA A 865 15.67 -0.17 11.29
N GLN A 866 15.31 -0.70 10.11
CA GLN A 866 16.14 -0.73 8.91
C GLN A 866 15.90 0.48 8.00
N GLY A 867 15.01 1.40 8.40
CA GLY A 867 14.68 2.61 7.64
C GLY A 867 13.62 2.38 6.56
N ASN A 868 12.83 1.31 6.67
CA ASN A 868 11.71 1.07 5.77
C ASN A 868 10.42 1.66 6.37
N LEU A 869 9.50 2.04 5.49
CA LEU A 869 8.11 2.36 5.82
C LEU A 869 7.23 1.19 5.40
N TRP A 870 6.36 0.76 6.29
CA TRP A 870 5.38 -0.30 6.04
C TRP A 870 3.98 0.25 6.12
N THR A 871 3.07 -0.24 5.29
CA THR A 871 1.64 0.08 5.35
C THR A 871 0.81 -1.18 5.12
N VAL A 872 -0.34 -1.26 5.77
CA VAL A 872 -1.33 -2.31 5.49
C VAL A 872 -2.29 -1.78 4.43
N GLU A 873 -2.65 -2.61 3.45
CA GLU A 873 -3.70 -2.29 2.47
C GLU A 873 -4.83 -3.31 2.63
N THR A 874 -5.75 -3.00 3.54
CA THR A 874 -6.79 -3.92 4.01
C THR A 874 -7.70 -4.37 2.86
N GLY A 875 -8.10 -3.43 1.99
CA GLY A 875 -8.92 -3.71 0.80
C GLY A 875 -8.17 -4.47 -0.29
N GLY A 876 -6.85 -4.29 -0.36
CA GLY A 876 -5.96 -5.08 -1.22
C GLY A 876 -5.59 -6.45 -0.64
N ASN A 877 -5.93 -6.72 0.62
CA ASN A 877 -5.52 -7.91 1.38
C ASN A 877 -3.99 -8.14 1.37
N LEU A 878 -3.21 -7.08 1.52
CA LEU A 878 -1.74 -7.13 1.43
C LEU A 878 -1.06 -6.20 2.44
N ILE A 879 0.23 -6.41 2.64
CA ILE A 879 1.13 -5.48 3.33
C ILE A 879 2.22 -5.00 2.37
N THR A 880 2.55 -3.72 2.47
CA THR A 880 3.47 -3.03 1.58
C THR A 880 4.70 -2.53 2.35
N ARG A 881 5.89 -2.62 1.72
CA ARG A 881 7.16 -2.08 2.21
C ARG A 881 7.75 -1.11 1.20
N ILE A 882 8.13 0.07 1.69
CA ILE A 882 8.89 1.08 0.97
C ILE A 882 10.26 1.19 1.64
N SER A 883 11.32 0.79 0.95
CA SER A 883 12.63 0.59 1.56
C SER A 883 13.50 1.84 1.56
N GLY A 884 14.16 2.11 2.69
CA GLY A 884 15.15 3.17 2.84
C GLY A 884 14.60 4.60 2.77
N VAL A 885 13.38 4.82 3.27
CA VAL A 885 12.71 6.14 3.24
C VAL A 885 12.54 6.76 4.62
N THR A 886 12.71 6.00 5.70
CA THR A 886 12.58 6.48 7.08
C THR A 886 13.92 6.44 7.80
N GLU A 887 14.06 7.20 8.88
CA GLU A 887 15.18 7.11 9.82
C GLU A 887 14.91 6.09 10.96
N GLY A 888 13.99 5.17 10.71
CA GLY A 888 13.46 4.19 11.65
C GLY A 888 12.53 4.78 12.72
N PRO A 889 11.89 3.93 13.54
CA PRO A 889 10.86 4.36 14.48
C PRO A 889 11.46 5.19 15.60
N LEU A 890 10.66 6.12 16.14
CA LEU A 890 10.92 6.62 17.49
C LEU A 890 11.02 5.41 18.43
N ARG A 891 12.13 5.31 19.17
CA ARG A 891 12.34 4.13 20.03
C ARG A 891 11.25 4.11 21.10
N PRO A 892 10.64 2.95 21.40
CA PRO A 892 9.73 2.83 22.53
C PRO A 892 10.37 3.37 23.81
N PHE A 893 9.54 3.83 24.75
CA PHE A 893 9.94 4.06 26.14
C PHE A 893 10.62 2.78 26.66
N GLY A 894 11.96 2.80 26.67
CA GLY A 894 12.79 1.62 26.90
C GLY A 894 12.96 1.29 28.37
N THR A 895 14.10 0.73 28.75
CA THR A 895 14.51 0.62 30.15
C THR A 895 14.33 1.99 30.83
N PRO A 896 13.51 2.07 31.88
CA PRO A 896 13.31 3.29 32.64
C PRO A 896 14.65 3.82 33.13
N SER A 897 14.84 5.14 33.10
CA SER A 897 16.06 5.74 33.63
C SER A 897 16.21 5.40 35.11
N SER A 898 17.42 5.04 35.53
CA SER A 898 17.73 4.79 36.94
C SER A 898 18.42 6.01 37.53
N TYR A 899 18.06 6.34 38.76
CA TYR A 899 18.62 7.49 39.49
C TYR A 899 19.01 7.04 40.89
N VAL A 900 20.20 7.37 41.34
CA VAL A 900 20.71 7.00 42.65
C VAL A 900 21.10 8.25 43.42
N ALA A 901 20.60 8.40 44.64
CA ALA A 901 21.09 9.37 45.61
C ALA A 901 21.83 8.62 46.72
N ASN A 902 23.14 8.80 46.80
CA ASN A 902 23.98 8.23 47.86
C ASN A 902 24.23 9.29 48.92
N ILE A 903 23.66 9.10 50.10
CA ILE A 903 23.72 10.08 51.20
C ILE A 903 25.13 10.13 51.80
N ALA A 904 25.77 8.97 51.97
CA ALA A 904 27.09 8.88 52.59
C ALA A 904 28.21 9.34 51.65
N GLY A 905 28.06 9.05 50.35
CA GLY A 905 29.00 9.44 49.29
C GLY A 905 28.79 10.86 48.75
N ASP A 906 27.69 11.53 49.12
CA ASP A 906 27.27 12.83 48.59
C ASP A 906 27.22 12.85 47.04
N THR A 907 26.62 11.81 46.47
CA THR A 907 26.50 11.68 45.01
C THR A 907 25.06 11.54 44.54
N VAL A 908 24.80 12.10 43.36
CA VAL A 908 23.58 11.83 42.59
C VAL A 908 23.99 11.37 41.21
N THR A 909 23.65 10.12 40.88
CA THR A 909 23.94 9.54 39.57
C THR A 909 22.67 9.22 38.81
N GLY A 910 22.76 9.12 37.49
CA GLY A 910 21.69 8.57 36.67
C GLY A 910 22.24 7.79 35.49
N ALA A 911 21.48 6.80 35.04
CA ALA A 911 21.78 5.96 33.89
C ALA A 911 20.54 5.72 33.02
N ASP A 912 20.76 5.24 31.80
CA ASP A 912 19.72 5.04 30.77
C ASP A 912 19.02 6.35 30.36
N LEU A 913 19.72 7.49 30.45
CA LEU A 913 19.28 8.76 29.90
C LEU A 913 19.55 8.81 28.40
N ARG A 914 18.51 8.63 27.59
CA ARG A 914 18.60 8.71 26.12
C ARG A 914 18.55 10.17 25.66
N ASP A 915 19.25 10.51 24.58
CA ASP A 915 19.13 11.80 23.86
C ASP A 915 19.28 13.06 24.73
N ALA A 916 20.01 12.95 25.85
CA ALA A 916 20.39 14.06 26.72
C ALA A 916 21.89 14.32 26.56
N ASP A 917 22.26 15.58 26.42
CA ASP A 917 23.65 16.03 26.30
C ASP A 917 24.19 16.50 27.65
N THR A 918 23.32 17.11 28.46
CA THR A 918 23.61 17.58 29.81
C THR A 918 22.43 17.32 30.75
N VAL A 919 22.65 17.35 32.05
CA VAL A 919 21.62 17.28 33.08
C VAL A 919 21.85 18.39 34.08
N VAL A 920 20.78 19.08 34.46
CA VAL A 920 20.76 19.96 35.62
C VAL A 920 20.20 19.16 36.81
N VAL A 921 21.01 18.97 37.85
CA VAL A 921 20.58 18.34 39.11
C VAL A 921 20.46 19.42 40.18
N ARG A 922 19.35 19.42 40.91
CA ARG A 922 19.10 20.32 42.05
C ARG A 922 18.67 19.52 43.26
N VAL A 923 19.29 19.80 44.40
CA VAL A 923 18.89 19.26 45.71
C VAL A 923 18.08 20.34 46.42
N VAL A 924 16.83 20.02 46.76
CA VAL A 924 15.88 20.94 47.39
C VAL A 924 15.58 20.49 48.80
N ARG A 925 15.83 21.37 49.77
CA ARG A 925 15.54 21.16 51.19
C ARG A 925 14.45 22.14 51.63
N GLY A 926 13.28 21.62 51.97
CA GLY A 926 12.09 22.45 52.16
C GLY A 926 11.70 23.15 50.86
N SER A 927 11.80 24.49 50.83
CA SER A 927 11.56 25.31 49.63
C SER A 927 12.85 25.85 48.98
N ALA A 928 14.02 25.61 49.57
CA ALA A 928 15.29 26.18 49.11
C ALA A 928 16.10 25.16 48.30
N VAL A 929 16.72 25.61 47.21
CA VAL A 929 17.75 24.83 46.48
C VAL A 929 19.06 24.94 47.26
N VAL A 930 19.56 23.84 47.80
CA VAL A 930 20.76 23.79 48.66
C VAL A 930 22.02 23.28 47.95
N ALA A 931 21.84 22.60 46.82
CA ALA A 931 22.91 22.23 45.90
C ALA A 931 22.38 22.22 44.46
N SER A 932 23.20 22.60 43.49
CA SER A 932 22.84 22.54 42.07
C SER A 932 24.09 22.33 41.22
N ALA A 933 24.01 21.42 40.26
CA ALA A 933 25.08 21.15 39.30
C ALA A 933 24.51 21.02 37.89
N THR A 934 25.31 21.37 36.88
CA THR A 934 25.03 21.04 35.47
C THR A 934 26.17 20.20 34.96
N VAL A 935 25.90 18.94 34.62
CA VAL A 935 26.92 17.95 34.24
C VAL A 935 26.63 17.38 32.85
N PRO A 936 27.66 16.99 32.08
CA PRO A 936 27.47 16.30 30.82
C PRO A 936 26.90 14.90 31.03
N VAL A 937 26.15 14.40 30.05
CA VAL A 937 25.69 13.01 29.99
C VAL A 937 26.60 12.25 29.02
N ALA A 938 27.33 11.26 29.51
CA ALA A 938 28.24 10.44 28.72
C ALA A 938 27.76 8.99 28.70
N GLY A 939 27.60 8.41 27.50
CA GLY A 939 27.09 7.04 27.37
C GLY A 939 25.67 6.83 27.93
N GLY A 940 24.89 7.91 28.05
CA GLY A 940 23.56 7.88 28.67
C GLY A 940 23.57 7.89 30.20
N ALA A 941 24.71 8.20 30.83
CA ALA A 941 24.83 8.31 32.28
C ALA A 941 25.40 9.68 32.70
N PHE A 942 25.06 10.09 33.92
CA PHE A 942 25.67 11.24 34.58
C PHE A 942 26.04 10.89 36.02
N ASP A 943 26.99 11.63 36.56
CA ASP A 943 27.42 11.57 37.95
C ASP A 943 27.61 13.01 38.45
N VAL A 944 27.11 13.30 39.65
CA VAL A 944 27.34 14.54 40.38
C VAL A 944 27.91 14.18 41.73
N SER A 945 29.09 14.69 42.03
CA SER A 945 29.83 14.42 43.27
C SER A 945 30.28 15.72 43.94
N GLY A 946 30.81 15.63 45.17
CA GLY A 946 31.23 16.77 46.00
C GLY A 946 31.97 17.94 45.31
N ALA A 947 32.77 17.69 44.26
CA ALA A 947 33.44 18.75 43.52
C ALA A 947 32.52 19.48 42.51
N ASP A 948 31.50 18.81 42.00
CA ASP A 948 30.58 19.30 40.97
C ASP A 948 29.51 20.25 41.53
N TRP A 949 29.16 20.11 42.82
CA TRP A 949 28.18 20.96 43.49
C TRP A 949 28.66 22.40 43.76
N GLY A 950 29.97 22.64 43.73
CA GLY A 950 30.61 23.92 44.06
C GLY A 950 30.86 24.12 45.57
N THR A 951 31.73 25.08 45.92
CA THR A 951 32.28 25.24 47.29
C THR A 951 31.30 25.71 48.37
N ALA A 952 30.04 25.95 48.03
CA ALA A 952 29.00 26.48 48.93
C ALA A 952 27.74 25.59 48.99
N ALA A 953 27.78 24.38 48.44
CA ALA A 953 26.65 23.46 48.45
C ALA A 953 26.58 22.62 49.74
N ASP A 954 25.36 22.36 50.20
CA ASP A 954 25.14 21.37 51.27
C ASP A 954 25.10 19.96 50.67
N PRO A 955 25.64 18.94 51.38
CA PRO A 955 25.56 17.57 50.91
C PRO A 955 24.12 17.07 50.86
N VAL A 956 23.87 16.09 50.00
CA VAL A 956 22.60 15.36 49.88
C VAL A 956 22.27 14.68 51.20
N ARG A 957 21.05 14.86 51.71
CA ARG A 957 20.58 14.28 52.97
C ARG A 957 19.24 13.58 52.81
N ALA A 958 18.91 12.76 53.80
CA ALA A 958 17.57 12.26 53.99
C ALA A 958 16.53 13.40 53.97
N ASP A 959 15.37 13.11 53.38
CA ASP A 959 14.23 14.03 53.18
C ASP A 959 14.44 15.15 52.15
N ASP A 960 15.63 15.30 51.58
CA ASP A 960 15.85 16.20 50.45
C ASP A 960 15.04 15.73 49.23
N THR A 961 14.66 16.68 48.37
CA THR A 961 14.04 16.40 47.08
C THR A 961 15.06 16.64 45.98
N VAL A 962 15.47 15.58 45.29
CA VAL A 962 16.35 15.67 44.13
C VAL A 962 15.49 15.95 42.90
N ARG A 963 15.83 17.00 42.16
CA ARG A 963 15.22 17.38 40.89
C ARG A 963 16.24 17.21 39.77
N ILE A 964 15.84 16.53 38.70
CA ILE A 964 16.69 16.19 37.57
C ILE A 964 16.02 16.71 36.31
N GLN A 965 16.73 17.59 35.62
CA GLN A 965 16.29 18.20 34.38
C GLN A 965 17.29 17.86 33.28
N PRO A 966 17.07 16.76 32.52
CA PRO A 966 17.85 16.48 31.33
C PRO A 966 17.68 17.59 30.29
N ARG A 967 18.77 17.88 29.58
CA ARG A 967 18.87 18.87 28.51
C ARG A 967 19.56 18.21 27.33
N GLY A 968 19.02 18.36 26.15
CA GLY A 968 19.64 17.82 24.94
C GLY A 968 18.81 18.15 23.71
N ARG A 969 18.83 17.25 22.73
CA ARG A 969 18.06 17.40 21.49
C ARG A 969 16.55 17.60 21.70
N PHE A 970 16.02 17.11 22.82
CA PHE A 970 14.62 17.21 23.20
C PHE A 970 14.49 17.79 24.62
N GLU A 971 13.59 18.76 24.82
CA GLU A 971 13.25 19.21 26.18
C GLU A 971 12.46 18.13 26.91
N ARG A 972 12.81 17.90 28.18
CA ARG A 972 12.13 16.92 29.04
C ARG A 972 11.52 17.61 30.25
N THR A 973 10.47 17.03 30.82
CA THR A 973 9.92 17.52 32.09
C THR A 973 10.93 17.28 33.22
N GLU A 974 11.04 18.23 34.16
CA GLU A 974 11.84 18.06 35.38
C GLU A 974 11.28 16.86 36.17
N LEU A 975 12.13 15.87 36.40
CA LEU A 975 11.82 14.74 37.26
C LEU A 975 12.19 15.09 38.69
N SER A 976 11.45 14.56 39.67
CA SER A 976 11.86 14.70 41.06
C SER A 976 11.56 13.46 41.87
N PHE A 977 12.44 13.14 42.80
CA PHE A 977 12.24 12.09 43.78
C PHE A 977 12.74 12.52 45.15
N ARG A 978 12.15 11.96 46.20
CA ARG A 978 12.55 12.25 47.57
C ARG A 978 13.60 11.23 48.02
N VAL A 979 14.67 11.73 48.63
CA VAL A 979 15.70 10.92 49.26
C VAL A 979 15.12 10.35 50.55
N ALA A 980 15.11 9.03 50.65
CA ALA A 980 14.55 8.38 51.82
C ALA A 980 15.47 8.53 53.04
N ASN A 981 14.89 8.48 54.24
CA ASN A 981 15.69 8.36 55.46
C ASN A 981 16.02 6.88 55.69
N LEU A 982 17.26 6.53 55.34
CA LEU A 982 17.85 5.22 55.58
C LEU A 982 18.89 5.33 56.70
N THR A 983 18.71 4.52 57.74
CA THR A 983 19.68 4.37 58.81
C THR A 983 19.99 2.90 58.97
N ALA A 984 21.26 2.59 59.25
CA ALA A 984 21.73 1.22 59.45
C ALA A 984 22.88 1.20 60.46
N ALA A 985 22.88 0.23 61.36
CA ALA A 985 23.99 -0.04 62.25
C ALA A 985 24.11 -1.54 62.54
N VAL A 986 25.37 -2.01 62.68
CA VAL A 986 25.65 -3.35 63.18
C VAL A 986 25.33 -3.40 64.68
N GLN A 987 24.42 -4.27 65.06
CA GLN A 987 23.95 -4.46 66.42
C GLN A 987 24.92 -5.37 67.20
N GLY A 988 24.86 -5.33 68.53
CA GLY A 988 25.75 -6.13 69.40
C GLY A 988 25.67 -7.64 69.21
N ASP A 989 24.59 -8.15 68.61
CA ASP A 989 24.38 -9.55 68.26
C ASP A 989 24.88 -9.92 66.84
N GLY A 990 25.52 -8.98 66.15
CA GLY A 990 26.01 -9.15 64.79
C GLY A 990 24.92 -9.15 63.71
N SER A 991 23.71 -8.68 64.01
CA SER A 991 22.72 -8.33 62.97
C SER A 991 22.91 -6.88 62.50
N VAL A 992 22.43 -6.54 61.31
CA VAL A 992 22.34 -5.13 60.86
C VAL A 992 20.88 -4.71 60.99
N ALA A 993 20.63 -3.57 61.64
CA ALA A 993 19.28 -3.06 61.83
C ALA A 993 19.25 -1.53 61.71
N GLY A 994 18.07 -1.01 61.41
CA GLY A 994 17.83 0.43 61.40
C GLY A 994 16.43 0.77 60.95
N PHE A 995 16.26 1.97 60.40
CA PHE A 995 14.97 2.51 59.96
C PHE A 995 15.02 2.92 58.49
N ALA A 996 13.89 2.77 57.82
CA ALA A 996 13.66 3.12 56.42
C ALA A 996 12.32 3.85 56.32
N THR A 997 12.36 5.20 56.24
CA THR A 997 11.14 6.03 56.32
C THR A 997 11.17 7.25 55.40
N VAL A 998 9.98 7.73 55.03
CA VAL A 998 9.76 9.03 54.36
C VAL A 998 8.72 9.87 55.12
N PRO A 999 8.72 11.20 54.98
CA PRO A 999 7.68 12.05 55.56
C PRO A 999 6.30 11.64 55.05
N ASP A 1000 5.32 11.57 55.94
CA ASP A 1000 3.94 11.26 55.57
C ASP A 1000 3.27 12.53 55.00
N PRO A 1001 2.83 12.55 53.74
CA PRO A 1001 2.19 13.73 53.16
C PRO A 1001 0.79 13.99 53.76
N ASP A 1002 0.12 12.97 54.30
CA ASP A 1002 -1.28 13.04 54.73
C ASP A 1002 -1.43 13.20 56.25
N ARG A 1003 -0.35 13.04 57.02
CA ARG A 1003 -0.35 13.10 58.49
C ARG A 1003 0.92 13.75 59.04
N ALA A 1004 0.83 14.37 60.21
CA ALA A 1004 2.00 14.79 60.95
C ALA A 1004 2.79 13.56 61.45
N GLY A 1005 3.82 13.14 60.71
CA GLY A 1005 4.61 11.95 61.03
C GLY A 1005 5.47 11.45 59.88
N ARG A 1006 6.03 10.25 60.05
CA ARG A 1006 6.78 9.52 59.01
C ARG A 1006 6.08 8.20 58.72
N LYS A 1007 6.19 7.71 57.49
CA LYS A 1007 5.71 6.39 57.09
C LYS A 1007 6.87 5.50 56.65
N ALA A 1008 6.71 4.19 56.83
CA ALA A 1008 7.67 3.19 56.37
C ALA A 1008 7.86 3.25 54.84
N LEU A 1009 9.07 2.98 54.40
CA LEU A 1009 9.40 2.73 52.98
C LEU A 1009 9.01 1.31 52.59
N ALA A 1010 8.03 1.12 51.69
CA ALA A 1010 7.66 -0.14 51.03
C ALA A 1010 7.89 -1.45 51.84
N ASP A 1011 8.19 -2.57 51.15
CA ASP A 1011 8.14 -3.90 51.77
C ASP A 1011 9.50 -4.38 52.30
N ARG A 1012 10.63 -3.97 51.68
CA ARG A 1012 11.98 -4.51 51.96
C ARG A 1012 13.13 -3.52 51.70
N ILE A 1013 14.27 -3.77 52.36
CA ILE A 1013 15.59 -3.14 52.13
C ILE A 1013 16.55 -4.13 51.47
N GLN A 1014 17.56 -3.63 50.75
CA GLN A 1014 18.71 -4.40 50.26
C GLN A 1014 19.97 -3.98 51.00
N ILE A 1015 20.85 -4.93 51.32
CA ILE A 1015 22.09 -4.70 52.07
C ILE A 1015 23.22 -5.40 51.33
N ASP A 1016 24.25 -4.64 50.97
CA ASP A 1016 25.43 -5.15 50.27
C ASP A 1016 26.69 -4.89 51.12
N LEU A 1017 27.24 -5.93 51.71
CA LEU A 1017 28.47 -5.86 52.51
C LEU A 1017 29.73 -6.12 51.66
N GLY A 1018 29.59 -6.12 50.33
CA GLY A 1018 30.65 -6.42 49.37
C GLY A 1018 30.80 -7.92 49.10
N ASP A 1019 31.10 -8.72 50.13
CA ASP A 1019 31.22 -10.18 50.02
C ASP A 1019 29.88 -10.92 50.22
N ARG A 1020 28.88 -10.22 50.77
CA ARG A 1020 27.58 -10.79 51.16
C ARG A 1020 26.45 -9.81 50.90
N LYS A 1021 25.43 -10.25 50.15
CA LYS A 1021 24.17 -9.52 49.93
C LYS A 1021 23.03 -10.11 50.74
N LEU A 1022 22.22 -9.25 51.36
CA LEU A 1022 21.08 -9.61 52.20
C LEU A 1022 19.85 -8.75 51.83
N SER A 1023 18.66 -9.25 52.18
CA SER A 1023 17.44 -8.46 52.10
C SER A 1023 16.59 -8.68 53.34
N ALA A 1024 16.01 -7.62 53.89
CA ALA A 1024 15.13 -7.69 55.06
C ALA A 1024 13.79 -6.98 54.83
N PRO A 1025 12.69 -7.50 55.39
CA PRO A 1025 11.41 -6.79 55.39
C PRO A 1025 11.47 -5.54 56.28
N ILE A 1026 10.67 -4.55 55.92
CA ILE A 1026 10.49 -3.31 56.68
C ILE A 1026 9.15 -3.40 57.42
N ASP A 1027 9.16 -3.09 58.71
CA ASP A 1027 7.95 -3.01 59.51
C ASP A 1027 7.07 -1.85 59.04
N ALA A 1028 5.84 -2.15 58.59
CA ALA A 1028 4.97 -1.17 57.96
C ALA A 1028 4.52 -0.02 58.89
N GLY A 1029 4.55 -0.22 60.21
CA GLY A 1029 4.11 0.78 61.19
C GLY A 1029 5.24 1.71 61.66
N SER A 1030 6.44 1.17 61.84
CA SER A 1030 7.59 1.88 62.42
C SER A 1030 8.71 2.20 61.42
N GLY A 1031 8.73 1.52 60.27
CA GLY A 1031 9.84 1.57 59.32
C GLY A 1031 11.10 0.84 59.79
N ALA A 1032 11.05 0.11 60.91
CA ALA A 1032 12.18 -0.64 61.43
C ALA A 1032 12.47 -1.88 60.57
N TRP A 1033 13.73 -2.22 60.39
CA TRP A 1033 14.15 -3.43 59.70
C TRP A 1033 15.39 -4.04 60.37
N ARG A 1034 15.57 -5.35 60.17
CA ARG A 1034 16.71 -6.10 60.70
C ARG A 1034 17.07 -7.27 59.80
N ALA A 1035 18.36 -7.48 59.55
CA ALA A 1035 18.86 -8.53 58.68
C ALA A 1035 20.13 -9.20 59.23
N GLY A 1036 20.27 -10.48 58.92
CA GLY A 1036 21.51 -11.23 59.14
C GLY A 1036 21.85 -11.49 60.61
N SER A 1037 22.99 -12.14 60.79
CA SER A 1037 23.62 -12.45 62.09
C SER A 1037 25.11 -12.72 61.87
N GLY A 1038 25.92 -12.53 62.92
CA GLY A 1038 27.37 -12.78 62.89
C GLY A 1038 28.18 -11.78 62.04
N ILE A 1039 27.62 -10.62 61.71
CA ILE A 1039 28.29 -9.54 60.97
C ILE A 1039 29.26 -8.82 61.92
N PRO A 1040 30.56 -8.72 61.59
CA PRO A 1040 31.53 -8.01 62.42
C PRO A 1040 31.14 -6.55 62.64
N GLN A 1041 31.41 -6.01 63.84
CA GLN A 1041 31.18 -4.59 64.17
C GLN A 1041 31.98 -3.62 63.26
N SER A 1042 33.05 -4.10 62.61
CA SER A 1042 33.85 -3.34 61.65
C SER A 1042 33.39 -3.49 60.19
N ALA A 1043 32.34 -4.28 59.92
CA ALA A 1043 31.85 -4.47 58.56
C ALA A 1043 31.22 -3.16 58.03
N GLY A 1044 31.59 -2.80 56.81
CA GLY A 1044 31.02 -1.68 56.05
C GLY A 1044 30.31 -2.19 54.81
N GLY A 1045 29.35 -1.42 54.31
CA GLY A 1045 28.57 -1.77 53.14
C GLY A 1045 27.44 -0.77 52.90
N ASP A 1046 26.72 -1.01 51.81
CA ASP A 1046 25.64 -0.15 51.36
C ASP A 1046 24.29 -0.72 51.81
N VAL A 1047 23.39 0.16 52.23
CA VAL A 1047 21.99 -0.19 52.51
C VAL A 1047 21.13 0.63 51.59
N SER A 1048 20.45 -0.05 50.66
CA SER A 1048 19.68 0.62 49.64
C SER A 1048 18.20 0.31 49.70
N TRP A 1049 17.42 1.33 49.36
CA TRP A 1049 16.01 1.21 49.06
C TRP A 1049 15.75 1.76 47.67
N SER A 1050 14.95 1.03 46.88
CA SER A 1050 14.53 1.46 45.55
C SER A 1050 13.02 1.59 45.46
N GLY A 1051 12.55 2.71 44.94
CA GLY A 1051 11.20 2.91 44.46
C GLY A 1051 11.19 2.98 42.93
N ALA A 1052 10.09 2.57 42.31
CA ALA A 1052 9.97 2.57 40.86
C ALA A 1052 8.64 3.15 40.42
N THR A 1053 8.68 3.96 39.37
CA THR A 1053 7.50 4.53 38.73
C THR A 1053 7.60 4.34 37.21
N VAL A 1054 6.61 4.86 36.50
CA VAL A 1054 6.63 4.95 35.03
C VAL A 1054 7.80 5.82 34.53
N ALA A 1055 8.30 6.74 35.36
CA ALA A 1055 9.37 7.67 35.01
C ALA A 1055 10.79 7.13 35.26
N GLY A 1056 10.95 6.01 35.98
CA GLY A 1056 12.27 5.51 36.35
C GLY A 1056 12.30 4.69 37.64
N THR A 1057 13.49 4.19 37.96
CA THR A 1057 13.83 3.60 39.25
C THR A 1057 14.65 4.60 40.04
N PHE A 1058 14.26 4.88 41.29
CA PHE A 1058 14.96 5.79 42.18
C PHE A 1058 15.49 5.01 43.37
N THR A 1059 16.79 5.10 43.62
CA THR A 1059 17.46 4.38 44.69
C THR A 1059 18.05 5.39 45.67
N THR A 1060 17.76 5.21 46.95
CA THR A 1060 18.53 5.84 48.03
C THR A 1060 19.55 4.82 48.53
N VAL A 1061 20.80 5.25 48.69
CA VAL A 1061 21.92 4.47 49.26
C VAL A 1061 22.42 5.17 50.52
#